data_AF-A0A2P1NI30-F1
#
_entry.id   AF-A0A2P1NI30-F1
#
_cell.length_a   1.000
_cell.length_b   1.000
_cell.length_c   1.000
_cell.angle_alpha   90.00
_cell.angle_beta   90.00
_cell.angle_gamma   90.00
#
_symmetry.space_group_name_H-M   'P 1'
#
loop_
_entity.id
_entity.type
_entity.pdbx_description
1 polymer ?
#
loop_
_entity_poly.entity_id
_entity_poly.type
_entity_poly.pdbx_seq_one_letter_code
_entity_poly.pdbx_strand_id
1 'polypeptide(L)'
;MQLSEPLLRTVLLAGAIERADAQGLLVSQPERDEALRQAVAAARGRGVQRVAAPDVAADWARAVVQRASERNAGVAALAQPSAALQWLAWGLPALALLLGLAADRIANAHRVDLLSPPLLLVLAWNGAMYLLLAWRALRGHGAPARWAPALRQRLRPRVPRHAGAPGQRALAAQIAAQFYGPWFAQTSALFARRAARVMHLSAAAGAAGIALSLLLRGLVVRYQFGWESTFLDAAQMHALARVLFLPLTALFGLQPFSLQEIAATQNFAGEGAAGSRWVWMYVGLLALVVVLPRLALAAWARWRQAQLAARLALDPQGDALQALAARLPRDVLLGLVALSAQQAQALQTLLAGHAEAEPAGHRLRWLQPEGADARQAVDAVLLGDAPQRERPAAWQHAPSPALPWERWAASWVLEPALFDRLAPLLPGQQGALQRLRSSWVQASEARFAQALQLLADHLREGAALAGQPAQAERYPARLQQLAAALAALHGHGPAAPPPGPPATPARGEGSRRWSEGAFVALGSSAGAAAGAKAGALLDLGLGGLTLGAGTAVGGLLGASAAWLRRALQKRQHSDELLQHMVEMACLLYLASAHQGRMAPAQAERLAPRWRAEVTGAVAAHWPALLAALQAGPRAAQAAPHAPALAPLLQPLLRGVLQRSLSPEGGGQDGS
;
A
#
# COMPACT_ATOMS: atom_id res chain seq x y z
N MET A 1 -4.86 -9.89 13.17
CA MET A 1 -5.52 -10.21 11.87
C MET A 1 -5.47 -11.72 11.64
N GLN A 2 -6.61 -12.39 11.41
CA GLN A 2 -6.60 -13.83 11.09
C GLN A 2 -6.03 -14.05 9.69
N LEU A 3 -5.15 -15.03 9.54
CA LEU A 3 -4.42 -15.26 8.29
C LEU A 3 -4.31 -16.75 8.00
N SER A 4 -4.25 -17.07 6.72
CA SER A 4 -3.91 -18.42 6.29
C SER A 4 -2.45 -18.75 6.62
N GLU A 5 -2.16 -20.02 6.90
CA GLU A 5 -0.79 -20.49 7.16
C GLU A 5 0.22 -20.09 6.06
N PRO A 6 -0.11 -20.18 4.75
CA PRO A 6 0.79 -19.71 3.69
C PRO A 6 1.06 -18.20 3.78
N LEU A 7 0.03 -17.40 4.04
CA LEU A 7 0.20 -15.95 4.13
C LEU A 7 1.03 -15.54 5.35
N LEU A 8 0.79 -16.18 6.51
CA LEU A 8 1.62 -16.00 7.69
C LEU A 8 3.10 -16.34 7.41
N ARG A 9 3.34 -17.44 6.70
CA ARG A 9 4.69 -17.85 6.27
C ARG A 9 5.35 -16.75 5.44
N THR A 10 4.64 -16.23 4.44
CA THR A 10 5.14 -15.18 3.54
C THR A 10 5.46 -13.90 4.29
N VAL A 11 4.59 -13.43 5.20
CA VAL A 11 4.82 -12.19 5.96
C VAL A 11 6.01 -12.32 6.91
N LEU A 12 6.11 -13.43 7.65
CA LEU A 12 7.25 -13.67 8.54
C LEU A 12 8.57 -13.83 7.77
N LEU A 13 8.52 -14.43 6.57
CA LEU A 13 9.69 -14.57 5.71
C LEU A 13 10.12 -13.22 5.12
N ALA A 14 9.19 -12.37 4.68
CA ALA A 14 9.49 -11.02 4.22
C ALA A 14 10.18 -10.20 5.31
N GLY A 15 9.68 -10.22 6.55
CA GLY A 15 10.32 -9.53 7.68
C GLY A 15 11.68 -10.13 8.08
N ALA A 16 11.96 -11.40 7.77
CA ALA A 16 13.28 -12.00 7.95
C ALA A 16 14.25 -11.59 6.83
N ILE A 17 13.78 -11.48 5.59
CA ILE A 17 14.55 -10.96 4.46
C ILE A 17 14.95 -9.51 4.74
N GLU A 18 14.02 -8.66 5.17
CA GLU A 18 14.32 -7.24 5.42
C GLU A 18 15.44 -7.03 6.44
N ARG A 19 15.41 -7.79 7.53
CA ARG A 19 16.38 -7.68 8.63
C ARG A 19 17.73 -8.28 8.31
N ALA A 20 17.77 -9.37 7.53
CA ALA A 20 19.02 -10.04 7.18
C ALA A 20 19.70 -9.42 5.94
N ASP A 21 18.93 -9.01 4.93
CA ASP A 21 19.43 -8.43 3.68
C ASP A 21 19.63 -6.91 3.81
N ALA A 22 20.38 -6.45 4.81
CA ALA A 22 20.60 -5.02 5.08
C ALA A 22 21.31 -4.30 3.91
N GLN A 23 22.17 -5.03 3.18
CA GLN A 23 22.92 -4.52 2.03
C GLN A 23 22.12 -4.55 0.71
N GLY A 24 20.91 -5.13 0.70
CA GLY A 24 20.07 -5.20 -0.50
C GLY A 24 20.63 -6.11 -1.60
N LEU A 25 21.33 -7.19 -1.23
CA LEU A 25 21.93 -8.16 -2.15
C LEU A 25 20.87 -9.01 -2.87
N LEU A 26 19.74 -9.29 -2.22
CA LEU A 26 18.63 -10.06 -2.82
C LEU A 26 17.53 -9.15 -3.31
N VAL A 27 17.13 -8.17 -2.51
CA VAL A 27 16.11 -7.19 -2.90
C VAL A 27 16.64 -5.82 -2.53
N SER A 28 16.96 -5.03 -3.55
CA SER A 28 17.52 -3.69 -3.36
C SER A 28 16.48 -2.75 -2.75
N GLN A 29 16.91 -1.66 -2.10
CA GLN A 29 15.99 -0.67 -1.54
C GLN A 29 14.96 -0.11 -2.55
N PRO A 30 15.34 0.29 -3.79
CA PRO A 30 14.35 0.78 -4.75
C PRO A 30 13.30 -0.28 -5.12
N GLU A 31 13.67 -1.56 -5.14
CA GLU A 31 12.73 -2.65 -5.39
C GLU A 31 11.77 -2.88 -4.22
N ARG A 32 12.24 -2.71 -2.97
CA ARG A 32 11.38 -2.77 -1.77
C ARG A 32 10.39 -1.62 -1.75
N ASP A 33 10.85 -0.42 -2.10
CA ASP A 33 10.02 0.77 -2.15
C ASP A 33 9.01 0.71 -3.31
N GLU A 34 9.40 0.16 -4.46
CA GLU A 34 8.47 -0.16 -5.55
C GLU A 34 7.41 -1.19 -5.12
N ALA A 35 7.84 -2.28 -4.45
CA ALA A 35 6.91 -3.27 -3.91
C ALA A 35 5.89 -2.65 -2.94
N LEU A 36 6.36 -1.75 -2.07
CA LEU A 36 5.49 -1.03 -1.13
C LEU A 36 4.55 -0.08 -1.87
N ARG A 37 5.03 0.69 -2.85
CA ARG A 37 4.20 1.58 -3.67
C ARG A 37 3.10 0.81 -4.40
N GLN A 38 3.42 -0.33 -4.99
CA GLN A 38 2.44 -1.20 -5.65
C GLN A 38 1.40 -1.74 -4.67
N ALA A 39 1.82 -2.17 -3.47
CA ALA A 39 0.91 -2.65 -2.43
C ALA A 39 -0.02 -1.55 -1.92
N VAL A 40 0.49 -0.32 -1.73
CA VAL A 40 -0.30 0.86 -1.35
C VAL A 40 -1.30 1.21 -2.47
N ALA A 41 -0.86 1.21 -3.72
CA ALA A 41 -1.74 1.47 -4.86
C ALA A 41 -2.86 0.42 -4.97
N ALA A 42 -2.54 -0.85 -4.75
CA ALA A 42 -3.53 -1.92 -4.71
C ALA A 42 -4.53 -1.77 -3.55
N ALA A 43 -4.07 -1.39 -2.35
CA ALA A 43 -4.95 -1.11 -1.22
C ALA A 43 -5.90 0.07 -1.51
N ARG A 44 -5.37 1.15 -2.11
CA ARG A 44 -6.17 2.30 -2.53
C ARG A 44 -7.17 1.94 -3.63
N GLY A 45 -6.80 1.09 -4.59
CA GLY A 45 -7.70 0.55 -5.62
C GLY A 45 -8.86 -0.27 -5.04
N ARG A 46 -8.70 -0.83 -3.83
CA ARG A 46 -9.78 -1.48 -3.06
C ARG A 46 -10.65 -0.50 -2.27
N GLY A 47 -10.41 0.81 -2.39
CA GLY A 47 -11.12 1.86 -1.66
C GLY A 47 -10.58 2.15 -0.26
N VAL A 48 -9.40 1.61 0.11
CA VAL A 48 -8.78 1.91 1.42
C VAL A 48 -8.27 3.35 1.41
N GLN A 49 -8.89 4.18 2.23
CA GLN A 49 -8.61 5.62 2.28
C GLN A 49 -7.41 5.99 3.15
N ARG A 50 -7.21 5.28 4.27
CA ARG A 50 -6.05 5.42 5.16
C ARG A 50 -5.34 4.08 5.18
N VAL A 51 -4.25 4.00 4.43
CA VAL A 51 -3.53 2.74 4.28
C VAL A 51 -2.76 2.43 5.56
N ALA A 52 -3.06 1.31 6.19
CA ALA A 52 -2.35 0.80 7.35
C ALA A 52 -1.52 -0.45 6.98
N ALA A 53 -0.59 -0.83 7.86
CA ALA A 53 0.25 -2.02 7.68
C ALA A 53 -0.53 -3.30 7.32
N PRO A 54 -1.66 -3.65 7.98
CA PRO A 54 -2.41 -4.85 7.61
C PRO A 54 -2.97 -4.81 6.18
N ASP A 55 -3.28 -3.63 5.64
CA ASP A 55 -3.91 -3.48 4.32
C ASP A 55 -2.94 -3.79 3.16
N VAL A 56 -1.63 -3.63 3.42
CA VAL A 56 -0.57 -3.82 2.43
C VAL A 56 0.32 -5.03 2.71
N ALA A 57 0.34 -5.55 3.94
CA ALA A 57 1.32 -6.55 4.38
C ALA A 57 1.34 -7.79 3.49
N ALA A 58 0.18 -8.25 3.02
CA ALA A 58 0.08 -9.42 2.17
C ALA A 58 0.66 -9.19 0.76
N ASP A 59 0.33 -8.06 0.14
CA ASP A 59 0.77 -7.71 -1.22
C ASP A 59 2.26 -7.41 -1.23
N TRP A 60 2.71 -6.59 -0.27
CA TRP A 60 4.11 -6.26 -0.06
C TRP A 60 4.97 -7.50 0.23
N ALA A 61 4.56 -8.36 1.17
CA ALA A 61 5.34 -9.53 1.56
C ALA A 61 5.47 -10.54 0.41
N ARG A 62 4.40 -10.76 -0.37
CA ARG A 62 4.45 -11.61 -1.57
C ARG A 62 5.46 -11.08 -2.58
N ALA A 63 5.43 -9.78 -2.85
CA ALA A 63 6.29 -9.16 -3.83
C ALA A 63 7.78 -9.17 -3.40
N VAL A 64 8.08 -9.00 -2.11
CA VAL A 64 9.46 -9.12 -1.57
C VAL A 64 9.95 -10.56 -1.62
N VAL A 65 9.13 -11.52 -1.15
CA VAL A 65 9.50 -12.95 -1.13
C VAL A 65 9.68 -13.48 -2.54
N GLN A 66 8.85 -13.08 -3.50
CA GLN A 66 8.97 -13.49 -4.90
C GLN A 66 10.33 -13.06 -5.49
N ARG A 67 10.66 -11.75 -5.44
CA ARG A 67 11.93 -11.22 -5.97
C ARG A 67 13.15 -11.87 -5.30
N ALA A 68 13.09 -12.09 -4.00
CA ALA A 68 14.16 -12.77 -3.27
C ALA A 68 14.29 -14.26 -3.66
N SER A 69 13.16 -14.93 -3.95
CA SER A 69 13.13 -16.34 -4.37
C SER A 69 13.67 -16.54 -5.79
N GLU A 70 13.41 -15.60 -6.70
CA GLU A 70 13.95 -15.60 -8.07
C GLU A 70 15.49 -15.53 -8.08
N ARG A 71 16.08 -14.86 -7.09
CA ARG A 71 17.54 -14.69 -6.97
C ARG A 71 18.24 -15.71 -6.09
N ASN A 72 17.50 -16.39 -5.21
CA ASN A 72 18.08 -17.34 -4.26
C ASN A 72 17.16 -18.55 -4.04
N ALA A 73 17.62 -19.71 -4.52
CA ALA A 73 16.91 -20.99 -4.35
C ALA A 73 16.73 -21.40 -2.88
N GLY A 74 17.63 -20.97 -1.98
CA GLY A 74 17.48 -21.18 -0.54
C GLY A 74 16.29 -20.43 0.03
N VAL A 75 16.08 -19.17 -0.38
CA VAL A 75 14.89 -18.38 -0.01
C VAL A 75 13.62 -18.95 -0.65
N ALA A 76 13.68 -19.38 -1.91
CA ALA A 76 12.57 -20.06 -2.56
C ALA A 76 12.12 -21.32 -1.80
N ALA A 77 13.08 -22.12 -1.30
CA ALA A 77 12.79 -23.28 -0.45
C ALA A 77 12.17 -22.90 0.90
N LEU A 78 12.47 -21.71 1.45
CA LEU A 78 11.82 -21.20 2.66
C LEU A 78 10.40 -20.71 2.38
N ALA A 79 10.09 -20.20 1.19
CA ALA A 79 8.73 -19.77 0.84
C ALA A 79 7.76 -20.96 0.78
N GLN A 80 8.24 -22.14 0.38
CA GLN A 80 7.41 -23.33 0.25
C GLN A 80 7.37 -24.20 1.52
N PRO A 81 6.30 -24.99 1.74
CA PRO A 81 6.31 -26.04 2.76
C PRO A 81 7.41 -27.07 2.46
N SER A 82 7.98 -27.68 3.50
CA SER A 82 9.03 -28.69 3.30
C SER A 82 8.48 -29.94 2.62
N ALA A 83 8.94 -30.20 1.40
CA ALA A 83 8.63 -31.43 0.66
C ALA A 83 9.05 -32.68 1.43
N ALA A 84 10.18 -32.64 2.15
CA ALA A 84 10.64 -33.74 2.99
C ALA A 84 9.64 -34.09 4.10
N LEU A 85 9.04 -33.08 4.75
CA LEU A 85 8.00 -33.31 5.76
C LEU A 85 6.72 -33.87 5.14
N GLN A 86 6.36 -33.45 3.93
CA GLN A 86 5.23 -34.01 3.20
C GLN A 86 5.49 -35.48 2.85
N TRP A 87 6.66 -35.79 2.29
CA TRP A 87 7.10 -37.16 2.00
C TRP A 87 7.12 -38.03 3.25
N LEU A 88 7.64 -37.54 4.37
CA LEU A 88 7.59 -38.28 5.64
C LEU A 88 6.15 -38.54 6.11
N ALA A 89 5.23 -37.60 5.90
CA ALA A 89 3.84 -37.75 6.34
C ALA A 89 3.09 -38.88 5.61
N TRP A 90 3.49 -39.21 4.38
CA TRP A 90 2.92 -40.32 3.60
C TRP A 90 3.80 -41.57 3.63
N GLY A 91 5.11 -41.38 3.57
CA GLY A 91 6.12 -42.43 3.52
C GLY A 91 6.22 -43.22 4.82
N LEU A 92 6.11 -42.58 5.99
CA LEU A 92 6.16 -43.30 7.27
C LEU A 92 4.97 -44.26 7.45
N PRO A 93 3.70 -43.88 7.19
CA PRO A 93 2.60 -44.83 7.20
C PRO A 93 2.72 -45.95 6.17
N ALA A 94 3.14 -45.63 4.94
CA ALA A 94 3.35 -46.64 3.90
C ALA A 94 4.45 -47.64 4.28
N LEU A 95 5.57 -47.14 4.80
CA LEU A 95 6.66 -47.98 5.31
C LEU A 95 6.19 -48.85 6.47
N ALA A 96 5.40 -48.30 7.41
CA ALA A 96 4.85 -49.07 8.51
C ALA A 96 3.92 -50.20 8.02
N LEU A 97 3.07 -49.93 7.02
CA LEU A 97 2.23 -50.95 6.37
C LEU A 97 3.09 -52.07 5.77
N LEU A 98 4.13 -51.72 5.01
CA LEU A 98 5.04 -52.69 4.38
C LEU A 98 5.82 -53.50 5.42
N LEU A 99 6.30 -52.86 6.49
CA LEU A 99 6.97 -53.55 7.59
C LEU A 99 6.02 -54.49 8.32
N GLY A 100 4.78 -54.08 8.57
CA GLY A 100 3.74 -54.94 9.13
C GLY A 100 3.43 -56.14 8.24
N LEU A 101 3.36 -55.91 6.92
CA LEU A 101 3.16 -56.97 5.93
C LEU A 101 4.33 -57.97 5.91
N ALA A 102 5.57 -57.48 6.06
CA ALA A 102 6.78 -58.29 6.07
C ALA A 102 7.05 -58.99 7.41
N ALA A 103 6.44 -58.53 8.52
CA ALA A 103 6.71 -59.04 9.87
C ALA A 103 6.50 -60.55 9.99
N ASP A 104 5.52 -61.09 9.26
CA ASP A 104 5.17 -62.51 9.28
C ASP A 104 6.13 -63.40 8.47
N ARG A 105 7.08 -62.83 7.70
CA ARG A 105 8.13 -63.59 7.01
C ARG A 105 9.34 -63.88 7.90
N ILE A 106 9.41 -63.28 9.09
CA ILE A 106 10.56 -63.35 10.00
C ILE A 106 10.35 -64.44 11.09
N ALA A 107 9.11 -64.90 11.31
CA ALA A 107 8.76 -66.00 12.20
C ALA A 107 8.54 -67.32 11.43
N ASN A 108 8.81 -68.47 12.06
CA ASN A 108 8.86 -69.82 11.46
C ASN A 108 7.77 -70.10 10.41
N ALA A 109 8.20 -70.54 9.22
CA ALA A 109 7.39 -70.55 7.99
C ALA A 109 6.13 -71.45 7.96
N HIS A 110 5.93 -72.35 8.94
CA HIS A 110 4.89 -73.39 8.91
C HIS A 110 3.96 -73.43 10.14
N ARG A 111 4.19 -72.59 11.17
CA ARG A 111 3.46 -72.67 12.45
C ARG A 111 3.01 -71.29 12.90
N VAL A 112 1.73 -71.15 13.26
CA VAL A 112 1.19 -69.92 13.87
C VAL A 112 0.82 -70.19 15.32
N ASP A 113 1.53 -69.52 16.22
CA ASP A 113 1.26 -69.56 17.66
C ASP A 113 -0.09 -68.94 18.00
N LEU A 114 -0.88 -69.67 18.79
CA LEU A 114 -2.20 -69.24 19.30
C LEU A 114 -2.11 -67.99 20.18
N LEU A 115 -0.95 -67.74 20.78
CA LEU A 115 -0.59 -66.53 21.53
C LEU A 115 0.73 -65.97 20.97
N SER A 116 0.75 -65.58 19.69
CA SER A 116 1.99 -65.12 19.10
C SER A 116 2.58 -63.93 19.89
N PRO A 117 3.79 -64.07 20.48
CA PRO A 117 4.40 -63.02 21.29
C PRO A 117 4.50 -61.67 20.56
N PRO A 118 4.80 -61.61 19.25
CA PRO A 118 4.79 -60.36 18.50
C PRO A 118 3.43 -59.65 18.49
N LEU A 119 2.31 -60.37 18.31
CA LEU A 119 0.97 -59.75 18.30
C LEU A 119 0.58 -59.26 19.69
N LEU A 120 0.87 -60.04 20.73
CA LEU A 120 0.63 -59.64 22.11
C LEU A 120 1.42 -58.39 22.49
N LEU A 121 2.68 -58.29 22.06
CA LEU A 121 3.50 -57.10 22.28
C LEU A 121 2.88 -55.87 21.61
N VAL A 122 2.41 -55.99 20.36
CA VAL A 122 1.73 -54.90 19.65
C VAL A 122 0.47 -54.44 20.40
N LEU A 123 -0.36 -55.37 20.87
CA LEU A 123 -1.58 -55.07 21.60
C LEU A 123 -1.27 -54.41 22.96
N ALA A 124 -0.35 -54.98 23.73
CA ALA A 124 0.07 -54.46 25.04
C ALA A 124 0.67 -53.06 24.92
N TRP A 125 1.54 -52.83 23.92
CA TRP A 125 2.12 -51.51 23.66
C TRP A 125 1.05 -50.47 23.29
N ASN A 126 0.06 -50.85 22.48
CA ASN A 126 -1.05 -49.95 22.17
C ASN A 126 -1.87 -49.61 23.42
N GLY A 127 -2.19 -50.61 24.25
CA GLY A 127 -2.86 -50.41 25.54
C GLY A 127 -2.10 -49.43 26.44
N ALA A 128 -0.78 -49.65 26.63
CA ALA A 128 0.08 -48.76 27.42
C ALA A 128 0.07 -47.32 26.88
N MET A 129 0.11 -47.15 25.56
CA MET A 129 0.03 -45.83 24.93
C MET A 129 -1.32 -45.14 25.13
N TYR A 130 -2.43 -45.89 25.15
CA TYR A 130 -3.75 -45.32 25.45
C TYR A 130 -3.86 -44.88 26.91
N LEU A 131 -3.36 -45.69 27.84
CA LEU A 131 -3.28 -45.32 29.26
C LEU A 131 -2.45 -44.05 29.46
N LEU A 132 -1.29 -43.94 28.78
CA LEU A 132 -0.46 -42.75 28.80
C LEU A 132 -1.20 -41.51 28.25
N LEU A 133 -1.92 -41.66 27.14
CA LEU A 133 -2.71 -40.56 26.55
C LEU A 133 -3.85 -40.12 27.46
N ALA A 134 -4.58 -41.06 28.07
CA ALA A 134 -5.64 -40.78 29.04
C ALA A 134 -5.09 -40.07 30.28
N TRP A 135 -3.98 -40.55 30.84
CA TRP A 135 -3.30 -39.92 31.97
C TRP A 135 -2.87 -38.48 31.68
N ARG A 136 -2.31 -38.22 30.49
CA ARG A 136 -1.93 -36.85 30.07
C ARG A 136 -3.14 -35.94 29.87
N ALA A 137 -4.25 -36.48 29.36
CA ALA A 137 -5.50 -35.73 29.23
C ALA A 137 -6.08 -35.34 30.59
N LEU A 138 -6.08 -36.26 31.55
CA LEU A 138 -6.57 -36.03 32.93
C LEU A 138 -5.71 -35.02 33.69
N ARG A 139 -4.39 -35.03 33.49
CA ARG A 139 -3.49 -34.09 34.19
C ARG A 139 -3.56 -32.66 33.65
N GLY A 140 -4.26 -32.37 32.55
CA GLY A 140 -4.38 -31.00 32.01
C GLY A 140 -3.05 -30.34 31.58
N HIS A 141 -1.94 -31.07 31.55
CA HIS A 141 -0.63 -30.50 31.29
C HIS A 141 -0.41 -30.24 29.79
N GLY A 142 -0.68 -29.01 29.38
CA GLY A 142 -0.19 -28.41 28.13
C GLY A 142 1.31 -28.11 28.21
N ALA A 143 2.14 -29.09 28.58
CA ALA A 143 3.59 -28.89 28.60
C ALA A 143 4.06 -28.58 27.17
N PRO A 144 4.74 -27.43 26.93
CA PRO A 144 5.31 -27.15 25.64
C PRO A 144 6.26 -28.31 25.31
N ALA A 145 6.11 -28.84 24.10
CA ALA A 145 6.96 -29.89 23.58
C ALA A 145 8.44 -29.53 23.80
N ARG A 146 9.09 -30.11 24.81
CA ARG A 146 10.53 -29.94 25.09
C ARG A 146 11.42 -30.35 23.89
N TRP A 147 10.85 -31.06 22.92
CA TRP A 147 11.47 -31.42 21.65
C TRP A 147 11.39 -30.31 20.57
N ALA A 148 10.61 -29.25 20.77
CA ALA A 148 10.47 -28.16 19.79
C ALA A 148 11.81 -27.46 19.46
N PRO A 149 12.75 -27.22 20.39
CA PRO A 149 14.08 -26.67 20.08
C PRO A 149 14.95 -27.63 19.25
N ALA A 150 14.93 -28.93 19.58
CA ALA A 150 15.67 -29.95 18.85
C ALA A 150 15.10 -30.17 17.43
N LEU A 151 13.78 -30.12 17.29
CA LEU A 151 13.11 -30.18 15.99
C LEU A 151 13.37 -28.91 15.17
N ARG A 152 13.43 -27.71 15.80
CA ARG A 152 13.87 -26.46 15.16
C ARG A 152 15.28 -26.59 14.57
N GLN A 153 16.22 -27.19 15.32
CA GLN A 153 17.59 -27.39 14.84
C GLN A 153 17.70 -28.46 13.73
N ARG A 154 16.95 -29.56 13.82
CA ARG A 154 16.98 -30.65 12.83
C ARG A 154 16.16 -30.36 11.56
N LEU A 155 15.10 -29.55 11.67
CA LEU A 155 14.28 -29.11 10.53
C LEU A 155 14.77 -27.82 9.90
N ARG A 156 15.88 -27.23 10.38
CA ARG A 156 16.60 -26.23 9.58
C ARG A 156 16.92 -26.89 8.24
N PRO A 157 16.30 -26.44 7.13
CA PRO A 157 16.62 -26.98 5.83
C PRO A 157 18.10 -26.75 5.63
N ARG A 158 18.83 -27.83 5.33
CA ARG A 158 20.19 -27.70 4.83
C ARG A 158 20.05 -26.96 3.52
N VAL A 159 20.46 -25.68 3.50
CA VAL A 159 20.49 -24.87 2.28
C VAL A 159 21.21 -25.73 1.23
N PRO A 160 20.59 -26.01 0.08
CA PRO A 160 21.18 -26.88 -0.92
C PRO A 160 22.60 -26.42 -1.23
N ARG A 161 23.57 -27.36 -1.26
CA ARG A 161 24.98 -27.03 -1.54
C ARG A 161 25.18 -26.33 -2.89
N HIS A 162 24.18 -26.36 -3.77
CA HIS A 162 24.18 -25.73 -5.09
C HIS A 162 23.50 -24.34 -5.12
N ALA A 163 23.14 -23.76 -3.97
CA ALA A 163 22.42 -22.48 -3.89
C ALA A 163 23.32 -21.22 -4.03
N GLY A 164 24.11 -21.13 -5.09
CA GLY A 164 24.84 -19.90 -5.46
C GLY A 164 26.17 -19.67 -4.72
N ALA A 165 26.70 -18.45 -4.79
CA ALA A 165 27.99 -18.05 -4.24
C ALA A 165 28.04 -18.16 -2.69
N PRO A 166 29.23 -18.29 -2.05
CA PRO A 166 29.36 -18.46 -0.60
C PRO A 166 28.62 -17.41 0.24
N GLY A 167 28.67 -16.14 -0.17
CA GLY A 167 27.96 -15.04 0.50
C GLY A 167 26.44 -15.16 0.44
N GLN A 168 25.88 -15.59 -0.69
CA GLN A 168 24.44 -15.79 -0.85
C GLN A 168 23.92 -16.97 -0.01
N ARG A 169 24.74 -18.00 0.20
CA ARG A 169 24.42 -19.12 1.09
C ARG A 169 24.40 -18.69 2.55
N ALA A 170 25.39 -17.89 2.97
CA ALA A 170 25.45 -17.34 4.31
C ALA A 170 24.22 -16.47 4.60
N LEU A 171 23.84 -15.61 3.66
CA LEU A 171 22.64 -14.77 3.76
C LEU A 171 21.35 -15.61 3.86
N ALA A 172 21.18 -16.62 3.00
CA ALA A 172 20.02 -17.52 3.08
C ALA A 172 19.94 -18.27 4.44
N ALA A 173 21.08 -18.66 5.00
CA ALA A 173 21.14 -19.30 6.32
C ALA A 173 20.77 -18.33 7.47
N GLN A 174 21.16 -17.06 7.36
CA GLN A 174 20.77 -16.00 8.29
C GLN A 174 19.26 -15.71 8.21
N ILE A 175 18.72 -15.56 6.99
CA ILE A 175 17.27 -15.42 6.74
C ILE A 175 16.51 -16.60 7.37
N ALA A 176 16.97 -17.84 7.14
CA ALA A 176 16.37 -19.02 7.74
C ALA A 176 16.38 -18.96 9.27
N ALA A 177 17.47 -18.52 9.89
CA ALA A 177 17.57 -18.37 11.34
C ALA A 177 16.51 -17.40 11.89
N GLN A 178 16.38 -16.24 11.27
CA GLN A 178 15.46 -15.17 11.67
C GLN A 178 13.99 -15.51 11.36
N PHE A 179 13.73 -16.37 10.37
CA PHE A 179 12.40 -16.85 10.01
C PHE A 179 11.90 -17.95 10.98
N TYR A 180 12.70 -18.99 11.24
CA TYR A 180 12.24 -20.14 12.02
C TYR A 180 11.93 -19.83 13.48
N GLY A 181 12.58 -18.81 14.05
CA GLY A 181 12.31 -18.30 15.41
C GLY A 181 10.82 -17.99 15.62
N PRO A 182 10.30 -16.92 14.98
CA PRO A 182 8.89 -16.54 15.05
C PRO A 182 7.94 -17.60 14.47
N TRP A 183 8.30 -18.23 13.35
CA TRP A 183 7.45 -19.23 12.69
C TRP A 183 7.05 -20.37 13.64
N PHE A 184 8.02 -21.01 14.29
CA PHE A 184 7.73 -22.12 15.20
C PHE A 184 7.15 -21.65 16.54
N ALA A 185 7.30 -20.38 16.93
CA ALA A 185 6.63 -19.87 18.13
C ALA A 185 5.11 -19.91 17.92
N GLN A 186 4.64 -19.51 16.73
CA GLN A 186 3.23 -19.48 16.39
C GLN A 186 2.67 -20.84 15.90
N THR A 187 3.51 -21.69 15.28
CA THR A 187 3.03 -22.94 14.64
C THR A 187 3.38 -24.23 15.40
N SER A 188 4.10 -24.17 16.53
CA SER A 188 4.52 -25.38 17.28
C SER A 188 3.38 -26.33 17.62
N ALA A 189 2.25 -25.81 18.11
CA ALA A 189 1.07 -26.61 18.43
C ALA A 189 0.48 -27.29 17.18
N LEU A 190 0.48 -26.59 16.04
CA LEU A 190 0.02 -27.13 14.75
C LEU A 190 0.93 -28.27 14.28
N PHE A 191 2.26 -28.08 14.35
CA PHE A 191 3.23 -29.12 14.02
C PHE A 191 3.11 -30.34 14.92
N ALA A 192 2.89 -30.16 16.23
CA ALA A 192 2.67 -31.27 17.15
C ALA A 192 1.44 -32.12 16.76
N ARG A 193 0.34 -31.49 16.34
CA ARG A 193 -0.85 -32.21 15.86
C ARG A 193 -0.61 -32.93 14.53
N ARG A 194 0.15 -32.34 13.61
CA ARG A 194 0.57 -32.99 12.35
C ARG A 194 1.43 -34.23 12.63
N ALA A 195 2.42 -34.11 13.50
CA ALA A 195 3.28 -35.22 13.89
C ALA A 195 2.48 -36.34 14.58
N ALA A 196 1.61 -35.99 15.53
CA ALA A 196 0.72 -36.95 16.18
C ALA A 196 -0.14 -37.72 15.16
N ARG A 197 -0.73 -37.00 14.19
CA ARG A 197 -1.53 -37.62 13.12
C ARG A 197 -0.71 -38.66 12.34
N VAL A 198 0.51 -38.32 11.92
CA VAL A 198 1.39 -39.24 11.18
C VAL A 198 1.72 -40.46 12.04
N MET A 199 2.07 -40.28 13.31
CA MET A 199 2.37 -41.40 14.22
C MET A 199 1.17 -42.35 14.42
N HIS A 200 -0.04 -41.80 14.55
CA HIS A 200 -1.26 -42.62 14.65
C HIS A 200 -1.55 -43.38 13.35
N LEU A 201 -1.42 -42.72 12.20
CA LEU A 201 -1.57 -43.36 10.89
C LEU A 201 -0.53 -44.47 10.68
N SER A 202 0.73 -44.26 11.07
CA SER A 202 1.77 -45.28 11.01
C SER A 202 1.45 -46.48 11.90
N ALA A 203 0.97 -46.27 13.12
CA ALA A 203 0.57 -47.37 14.00
C ALA A 203 -0.64 -48.15 13.43
N ALA A 204 -1.65 -47.45 12.91
CA ALA A 204 -2.80 -48.07 12.26
C ALA A 204 -2.39 -48.86 11.01
N ALA A 205 -1.54 -48.28 10.17
CA ALA A 205 -1.04 -48.88 8.95
C ALA A 205 -0.18 -50.12 9.25
N GLY A 206 0.71 -50.06 10.25
CA GLY A 206 1.49 -51.22 10.68
C GLY A 206 0.62 -52.37 11.15
N ALA A 207 -0.38 -52.10 12.00
CA ALA A 207 -1.33 -53.13 12.45
C ALA A 207 -2.18 -53.69 11.30
N ALA A 208 -2.62 -52.83 10.37
CA ALA A 208 -3.32 -53.26 9.17
C ALA A 208 -2.43 -54.12 8.25
N GLY A 209 -1.13 -53.81 8.18
CA GLY A 209 -0.15 -54.60 7.43
C GLY A 209 0.04 -55.99 8.02
N ILE A 210 0.13 -56.09 9.35
CA ILE A 210 0.18 -57.38 10.07
C ILE A 210 -1.10 -58.17 9.81
N ALA A 211 -2.28 -57.55 9.97
CA ALA A 211 -3.56 -58.18 9.69
C ALA A 211 -3.67 -58.68 8.24
N LEU A 212 -3.22 -57.87 7.27
CA LEU A 212 -3.19 -58.24 5.86
C LEU A 212 -2.21 -59.39 5.59
N SER A 213 -1.08 -59.44 6.29
CA SER A 213 -0.11 -60.53 6.18
C SER A 213 -0.74 -61.87 6.58
N LEU A 214 -1.42 -61.90 7.73
CA LEU A 214 -2.15 -63.08 8.22
C LEU A 214 -3.22 -63.55 7.22
N LEU A 215 -3.97 -62.59 6.64
CA LEU A 215 -5.00 -62.89 5.65
C LEU A 215 -4.43 -63.41 4.32
N LEU A 216 -3.37 -62.79 3.81
CA LEU A 216 -2.76 -63.18 2.52
C LEU A 216 -2.11 -64.55 2.60
N ARG A 217 -1.38 -64.84 3.68
CA ARG A 217 -0.87 -66.19 3.90
C ARG A 217 -2.04 -67.17 4.12
N GLY A 218 -3.16 -66.69 4.69
CA GLY A 218 -4.49 -67.32 4.77
C GLY A 218 -4.91 -68.05 3.49
N LEU A 219 -4.57 -67.46 2.36
CA LEU A 219 -5.00 -67.87 1.03
C LEU A 219 -4.03 -68.83 0.33
N VAL A 220 -2.75 -68.86 0.72
CA VAL A 220 -1.68 -69.54 -0.02
C VAL A 220 -1.17 -70.80 0.69
N VAL A 221 -1.24 -70.86 2.02
CA VAL A 221 -0.66 -71.95 2.83
C VAL A 221 -1.70 -72.56 3.77
N ARG A 222 -1.71 -73.89 3.92
CA ARG A 222 -2.49 -74.56 4.97
C ARG A 222 -1.81 -74.34 6.32
N TYR A 223 -2.50 -73.66 7.24
CA TYR A 223 -1.96 -73.35 8.56
C TYR A 223 -2.08 -74.52 9.52
N GLN A 224 -0.95 -74.87 10.14
CA GLN A 224 -0.96 -75.51 11.46
C GLN A 224 -0.98 -74.40 12.50
N PHE A 225 -2.03 -74.39 13.32
CA PHE A 225 -2.21 -73.40 14.38
C PHE A 225 -2.34 -74.11 15.73
N GLY A 226 -1.74 -73.52 16.75
CA GLY A 226 -1.75 -74.14 18.07
C GLY A 226 -0.83 -73.47 19.06
N TRP A 227 -0.73 -74.08 20.23
CA TRP A 227 0.10 -73.57 21.32
C TRP A 227 0.95 -74.69 21.91
N GLU A 228 2.14 -74.31 22.35
CA GLU A 228 3.05 -75.15 23.12
C GLU A 228 3.49 -74.35 24.35
N SER A 229 3.36 -74.92 25.55
CA SER A 229 3.86 -74.29 26.77
C SER A 229 4.36 -75.36 27.74
N THR A 230 5.57 -75.17 28.25
CA THR A 230 6.11 -75.98 29.35
C THR A 230 5.49 -75.59 30.70
N PHE A 231 4.92 -74.38 30.80
CA PHE A 231 4.49 -73.80 32.07
C PHE A 231 2.97 -73.66 32.19
N LEU A 232 2.24 -73.56 31.08
CA LEU A 232 0.81 -73.33 31.07
C LEU A 232 0.04 -74.57 30.64
N ASP A 233 -1.07 -74.85 31.32
CA ASP A 233 -2.02 -75.88 30.93
C ASP A 233 -3.13 -75.34 30.01
N ALA A 234 -3.96 -76.24 29.48
CA ALA A 234 -5.05 -75.87 28.56
C ALA A 234 -6.10 -74.96 29.21
N ALA A 235 -6.32 -75.06 30.53
CA ALA A 235 -7.27 -74.23 31.25
C ALA A 235 -6.77 -72.78 31.39
N GLN A 236 -5.48 -72.62 31.72
CA GLN A 236 -4.80 -71.32 31.79
C GLN A 236 -4.71 -70.66 30.41
N MET A 237 -4.40 -71.44 29.36
CA MET A 237 -4.43 -70.97 27.98
C MET A 237 -5.85 -70.50 27.60
N HIS A 238 -6.88 -71.27 27.92
CA HIS A 238 -8.27 -70.86 27.71
C HIS A 238 -8.64 -69.57 28.43
N ALA A 239 -8.20 -69.39 29.69
CA ALA A 239 -8.41 -68.16 30.43
C ALA A 239 -7.76 -66.94 29.75
N LEU A 240 -6.52 -67.09 29.27
CA LEU A 240 -5.81 -66.03 28.54
C LEU A 240 -6.51 -65.66 27.23
N ALA A 241 -6.91 -66.66 26.43
CA ALA A 241 -7.64 -66.44 25.19
C ALA A 241 -8.98 -65.74 25.44
N ARG A 242 -9.70 -66.15 26.49
CA ARG A 242 -10.98 -65.51 26.88
C ARG A 242 -10.79 -64.03 27.21
N VAL A 243 -9.75 -63.66 27.94
CA VAL A 243 -9.45 -62.25 28.26
C VAL A 243 -9.02 -61.49 27.00
N LEU A 244 -8.16 -62.08 26.18
CA LEU A 244 -7.63 -61.46 24.96
C LEU A 244 -8.73 -61.10 23.96
N PHE A 245 -9.66 -62.03 23.71
CA PHE A 245 -10.76 -61.83 22.76
C PHE A 245 -12.04 -61.30 23.38
N LEU A 246 -12.07 -61.05 24.70
CA LEU A 246 -13.20 -60.43 25.41
C LEU A 246 -13.75 -59.19 24.67
N PRO A 247 -12.92 -58.26 24.16
CA PRO A 247 -13.45 -57.07 23.49
C PRO A 247 -14.28 -57.40 22.24
N LEU A 248 -13.94 -58.47 21.53
CA LEU A 248 -14.67 -58.87 20.32
C LEU A 248 -15.92 -59.67 20.64
N THR A 249 -15.83 -60.62 21.57
CA THR A 249 -16.96 -61.46 21.95
C THR A 249 -18.03 -60.64 22.66
N ALA A 250 -17.64 -59.68 23.50
CA ALA A 250 -18.56 -58.78 24.17
C ALA A 250 -19.19 -57.75 23.22
N LEU A 251 -18.42 -57.16 22.29
CA LEU A 251 -18.92 -56.08 21.44
C LEU A 251 -19.69 -56.57 20.20
N PHE A 252 -19.25 -57.69 19.60
CA PHE A 252 -19.81 -58.21 18.36
C PHE A 252 -20.57 -59.52 18.54
N GLY A 253 -20.71 -60.03 19.76
CA GLY A 253 -21.41 -61.30 20.04
C GLY A 253 -20.74 -62.52 19.40
N LEU A 254 -19.44 -62.44 19.08
CA LEU A 254 -18.72 -63.57 18.51
C LEU A 254 -18.63 -64.72 19.52
N GLN A 255 -18.77 -65.95 19.04
CA GLN A 255 -18.62 -67.14 19.88
C GLN A 255 -17.19 -67.20 20.45
N PRO A 256 -17.00 -67.30 21.78
CA PRO A 256 -15.69 -67.52 22.37
C PRO A 256 -15.17 -68.92 22.04
N PHE A 257 -13.86 -69.12 22.11
CA PHE A 257 -13.27 -70.45 21.97
C PHE A 257 -13.54 -71.30 23.21
N SER A 258 -14.02 -72.53 23.04
CA SER A 258 -14.23 -73.44 24.17
C SER A 258 -12.92 -74.01 24.71
N LEU A 259 -12.92 -74.54 25.94
CA LEU A 259 -11.74 -75.22 26.49
C LEU A 259 -11.35 -76.44 25.64
N GLN A 260 -12.33 -77.18 25.12
CA GLN A 260 -12.09 -78.32 24.24
C GLN A 260 -11.44 -77.90 22.91
N GLU A 261 -11.91 -76.80 22.31
CA GLU A 261 -11.31 -76.24 21.08
C GLU A 261 -9.85 -75.80 21.31
N ILE A 262 -9.53 -75.21 22.46
CA ILE A 262 -8.16 -74.78 22.78
C ILE A 262 -7.26 -75.99 23.09
N ALA A 263 -7.75 -76.96 23.86
CA ALA A 263 -7.01 -78.20 24.15
C ALA A 263 -6.71 -79.00 22.89
N ALA A 264 -7.64 -79.06 21.93
CA ALA A 264 -7.47 -79.74 20.65
C ALA A 264 -6.38 -79.12 19.76
N THR A 265 -5.91 -77.91 20.07
CA THR A 265 -4.86 -77.21 19.31
C THR A 265 -3.48 -77.27 19.97
N GLN A 266 -3.33 -78.02 21.06
CA GLN A 266 -2.04 -78.20 21.72
C GLN A 266 -1.04 -78.90 20.77
N ASN A 267 0.24 -78.52 20.83
CA ASN A 267 1.31 -79.05 19.96
C ASN A 267 1.04 -78.85 18.45
N PHE A 268 0.36 -77.75 18.10
CA PHE A 268 0.00 -77.41 16.71
C PHE A 268 -0.87 -78.45 15.99
N ALA A 269 -1.66 -79.21 16.74
CA ALA A 269 -2.60 -80.21 16.19
C ALA A 269 -3.84 -79.59 15.50
N GLY A 270 -3.99 -78.26 15.50
CA GLY A 270 -5.11 -77.57 14.87
C GLY A 270 -4.93 -77.45 13.35
N GLU A 271 -5.92 -77.93 12.59
CA GLU A 271 -5.98 -77.83 11.12
C GLU A 271 -7.35 -77.37 10.59
N GLY A 272 -7.40 -76.89 9.35
CA GLY A 272 -8.65 -76.64 8.63
C GLY A 272 -9.46 -75.41 9.08
N ALA A 273 -10.80 -75.53 9.08
CA ALA A 273 -11.75 -74.42 9.26
C ALA A 273 -11.66 -73.70 10.62
N ALA A 274 -11.11 -74.35 11.65
CA ALA A 274 -10.87 -73.71 12.94
C ALA A 274 -9.74 -72.66 12.87
N GLY A 275 -8.76 -72.83 11.98
CA GLY A 275 -7.65 -71.87 11.81
C GLY A 275 -8.09 -70.55 11.18
N SER A 276 -9.07 -70.59 10.26
CA SER A 276 -9.60 -69.36 9.65
C SER A 276 -10.35 -68.49 10.67
N ARG A 277 -11.12 -69.10 11.58
CA ARG A 277 -11.79 -68.39 12.70
C ARG A 277 -10.77 -67.70 13.60
N TRP A 278 -9.65 -68.35 13.91
CA TRP A 278 -8.55 -67.76 14.68
C TRP A 278 -7.93 -66.53 14.01
N VAL A 279 -7.62 -66.63 12.72
CA VAL A 279 -7.08 -65.50 11.94
C VAL A 279 -8.07 -64.33 11.96
N TRP A 280 -9.36 -64.58 11.71
CA TRP A 280 -10.38 -63.54 11.75
C TRP A 280 -10.56 -62.91 13.14
N MET A 281 -10.41 -63.67 14.22
CA MET A 281 -10.43 -63.12 15.57
C MET A 281 -9.22 -62.23 15.84
N TYR A 282 -8.03 -62.59 15.39
CA TYR A 282 -6.85 -61.70 15.48
C TYR A 282 -6.95 -60.45 14.61
N VAL A 283 -7.44 -60.58 13.37
CA VAL A 283 -7.70 -59.46 12.47
C VAL A 283 -8.72 -58.51 13.08
N GLY A 284 -9.82 -59.04 13.61
CA GLY A 284 -10.83 -58.29 14.34
C GLY A 284 -10.24 -57.57 15.55
N LEU A 285 -9.37 -58.23 16.31
CA LEU A 285 -8.78 -57.68 17.53
C LEU A 285 -7.81 -56.54 17.20
N LEU A 286 -6.95 -56.72 16.20
CA LEU A 286 -6.07 -55.67 15.68
C LEU A 286 -6.90 -54.50 15.13
N ALA A 287 -7.98 -54.79 14.41
CA ALA A 287 -8.88 -53.76 13.89
C ALA A 287 -9.52 -52.96 15.04
N LEU A 288 -10.10 -53.63 16.03
CA LEU A 288 -10.84 -53.01 17.13
C LEU A 288 -9.94 -52.27 18.13
N VAL A 289 -8.82 -52.87 18.52
CA VAL A 289 -7.95 -52.34 19.59
C VAL A 289 -6.88 -51.40 19.04
N VAL A 290 -6.43 -51.59 17.80
CA VAL A 290 -5.33 -50.82 17.22
C VAL A 290 -5.81 -49.94 16.07
N VAL A 291 -6.28 -50.51 14.97
CA VAL A 291 -6.53 -49.75 13.74
C VAL A 291 -7.60 -48.68 13.95
N LEU A 292 -8.81 -49.05 14.39
CA LEU A 292 -9.94 -48.12 14.56
C LEU A 292 -9.64 -47.01 15.58
N PRO A 293 -9.14 -47.29 16.80
CA PRO A 293 -8.83 -46.23 17.77
C PRO A 293 -7.72 -45.30 17.27
N ARG A 294 -6.69 -45.84 16.59
CA ARG A 294 -5.62 -45.01 16.01
C ARG A 294 -6.13 -44.13 14.88
N LEU A 295 -7.01 -44.64 14.01
CA LEU A 295 -7.66 -43.82 12.97
C LEU A 295 -8.54 -42.73 13.58
N ALA A 296 -9.31 -43.03 14.64
CA ALA A 296 -10.09 -42.04 15.37
C ALA A 296 -9.21 -40.94 15.98
N LEU A 297 -8.08 -41.30 16.61
CA LEU A 297 -7.10 -40.34 17.13
C LEU A 297 -6.43 -39.52 16.02
N ALA A 298 -6.16 -40.11 14.85
CA ALA A 298 -5.65 -39.40 13.68
C ALA A 298 -6.68 -38.39 13.14
N ALA A 299 -7.95 -38.76 13.07
CA ALA A 299 -9.05 -37.88 12.68
C ALA A 299 -9.21 -36.72 13.68
N TRP A 300 -9.16 -37.02 14.99
CA TRP A 300 -9.18 -36.00 16.02
C TRP A 300 -7.99 -35.03 15.93
N ALA A 301 -6.79 -35.54 15.67
CA ALA A 301 -5.61 -34.71 15.44
C ALA A 301 -5.76 -33.82 14.20
N ARG A 302 -6.38 -34.32 13.11
CA ARG A 302 -6.71 -33.56 11.90
C ARG A 302 -7.72 -32.45 12.18
N TRP A 303 -8.76 -32.73 12.97
CA TRP A 303 -9.75 -31.74 13.38
C TRP A 303 -9.13 -30.63 14.25
N ARG A 304 -8.34 -31.01 15.26
CA ARG A 304 -7.58 -30.04 16.08
C ARG A 304 -6.58 -29.24 15.25
N GLN A 305 -5.95 -29.85 14.25
CA GLN A 305 -5.08 -29.13 13.30
C GLN A 305 -5.87 -28.06 12.53
N ALA A 306 -7.06 -28.38 12.02
CA ALA A 306 -7.90 -27.41 11.31
C ALA A 306 -8.34 -26.24 12.21
N GLN A 307 -8.73 -26.55 13.46
CA GLN A 307 -9.07 -25.54 14.46
C GLN A 307 -7.91 -24.60 14.80
N LEU A 308 -6.69 -25.14 14.97
CA LEU A 308 -5.51 -24.32 15.23
C LEU A 308 -5.10 -23.48 14.02
N ALA A 309 -5.22 -24.02 12.81
CA ALA A 309 -4.94 -23.29 11.58
C ALA A 309 -5.89 -22.10 11.39
N ALA A 310 -7.17 -22.25 11.74
CA ALA A 310 -8.16 -21.16 11.67
C ALA A 310 -7.91 -20.05 12.71
N ARG A 311 -7.15 -20.33 13.78
CA ARG A 311 -6.81 -19.36 14.84
C ARG A 311 -5.47 -18.66 14.62
N LEU A 312 -4.77 -18.95 13.52
CA LEU A 312 -3.52 -18.27 13.21
C LEU A 312 -3.79 -16.78 12.98
N ALA A 313 -3.11 -15.94 13.76
CA ALA A 313 -3.23 -14.51 13.65
C ALA A 313 -1.84 -13.86 13.69
N LEU A 314 -1.65 -12.82 12.87
CA LEU A 314 -0.54 -11.90 13.08
C LEU A 314 -0.86 -10.95 14.23
N ASP A 315 0.11 -10.83 15.13
CA ASP A 315 0.14 -9.80 16.15
C ASP A 315 0.34 -8.42 15.47
N PRO A 316 -0.63 -7.50 15.56
CA PRO A 316 -0.50 -6.17 14.98
C PRO A 316 0.66 -5.36 15.60
N GLN A 317 1.10 -5.72 16.80
CA GLN A 317 2.22 -5.08 17.49
C GLN A 317 3.57 -5.76 17.20
N GLY A 318 3.63 -6.77 16.33
CA GLY A 318 4.89 -7.42 15.99
C GLY A 318 5.85 -6.51 15.23
N ASP A 319 7.15 -6.65 15.49
CA ASP A 319 8.24 -5.82 14.92
C ASP A 319 8.14 -5.63 13.39
N ALA A 320 7.78 -6.69 12.66
CA ALA A 320 7.68 -6.64 11.19
C ALA A 320 6.55 -5.72 10.70
N LEU A 321 5.38 -5.74 11.37
CA LEU A 321 4.27 -4.86 11.02
C LEU A 321 4.53 -3.43 11.48
N GLN A 322 5.22 -3.23 12.60
CA GLN A 322 5.62 -1.90 13.05
C GLN A 322 6.64 -1.26 12.10
N ALA A 323 7.66 -2.02 11.67
CA ALA A 323 8.65 -1.55 10.69
C ALA A 323 7.99 -1.19 9.34
N LEU A 324 7.04 -2.01 8.89
CA LEU A 324 6.24 -1.71 7.70
C LEU A 324 5.38 -0.45 7.90
N ALA A 325 4.72 -0.32 9.05
CA ALA A 325 3.89 0.84 9.38
C ALA A 325 4.69 2.16 9.39
N ALA A 326 5.94 2.13 9.82
CA ALA A 326 6.83 3.29 9.83
C ALA A 326 7.19 3.78 8.41
N ARG A 327 7.18 2.88 7.41
CA ARG A 327 7.53 3.19 6.01
C ARG A 327 6.33 3.54 5.15
N LEU A 328 5.11 3.34 5.64
CA LEU A 328 3.92 3.63 4.86
C LEU A 328 3.76 5.12 4.58
N PRO A 329 3.29 5.48 3.38
CA PRO A 329 2.89 6.85 3.12
C PRO A 329 1.79 7.26 4.10
N ARG A 330 1.88 8.52 4.52
CA ARG A 330 0.89 9.15 5.38
C ARG A 330 -0.08 9.95 4.52
N ASP A 331 -1.37 9.74 4.77
CA ASP A 331 -2.44 10.54 4.21
C ASP A 331 -2.89 11.54 5.30
N VAL A 332 -2.50 12.80 5.14
CA VAL A 332 -2.90 13.91 6.04
C VAL A 332 -4.29 14.36 5.61
N LEU A 333 -5.28 14.20 6.48
CA LEU A 333 -6.66 14.58 6.22
C LEU A 333 -6.96 15.94 6.86
N LEU A 334 -7.32 16.92 6.05
CA LEU A 334 -7.70 18.25 6.50
C LEU A 334 -9.20 18.47 6.30
N GLY A 335 -9.90 18.76 7.38
CA GLY A 335 -11.30 19.18 7.33
C GLY A 335 -11.39 20.64 6.88
N LEU A 336 -12.27 20.94 5.94
CA LEU A 336 -12.52 22.30 5.48
C LEU A 336 -13.86 22.77 6.01
N VAL A 337 -13.88 23.90 6.73
CA VAL A 337 -15.12 24.45 7.29
C VAL A 337 -15.24 25.92 6.91
N ALA A 338 -16.46 26.35 6.62
CA ALA A 338 -16.77 27.75 6.34
C ALA A 338 -15.96 28.35 5.17
N LEU A 339 -15.70 27.57 4.12
CA LEU A 339 -15.13 28.11 2.88
C LEU A 339 -16.19 28.86 2.08
N SER A 340 -15.84 30.03 1.55
CA SER A 340 -16.65 30.65 0.49
C SER A 340 -16.59 29.80 -0.79
N ALA A 341 -17.59 29.94 -1.69
CA ALA A 341 -17.59 29.24 -2.98
C ALA A 341 -16.29 29.51 -3.78
N GLN A 342 -15.76 30.72 -3.65
CA GLN A 342 -14.47 31.11 -4.19
C GLN A 342 -13.30 30.30 -3.60
N GLN A 343 -13.20 30.25 -2.27
CA GLN A 343 -12.11 29.54 -1.61
C GLN A 343 -12.16 28.04 -1.92
N ALA A 344 -13.36 27.47 -1.99
CA ALA A 344 -13.55 26.08 -2.40
C ALA A 344 -13.03 25.83 -3.83
N GLN A 345 -13.34 26.71 -4.78
CA GLN A 345 -12.86 26.59 -6.16
C GLN A 345 -11.33 26.76 -6.26
N ALA A 346 -10.78 27.78 -5.61
CA ALA A 346 -9.34 28.05 -5.61
C ALA A 346 -8.54 26.87 -5.03
N LEU A 347 -9.07 26.25 -3.97
CA LEU A 347 -8.48 25.08 -3.37
C LEU A 347 -8.49 23.87 -4.31
N GLN A 348 -9.59 23.65 -5.06
CA GLN A 348 -9.65 22.59 -6.06
C GLN A 348 -8.60 22.77 -7.16
N THR A 349 -8.44 23.98 -7.70
CA THR A 349 -7.42 24.28 -8.71
C THR A 349 -6.00 24.10 -8.15
N LEU A 350 -5.76 24.59 -6.93
CA LEU A 350 -4.49 24.40 -6.23
C LEU A 350 -4.16 22.91 -6.07
N LEU A 351 -5.15 22.09 -5.71
CA LEU A 351 -4.94 20.66 -5.54
C LEU A 351 -4.70 19.92 -6.84
N ALA A 352 -5.45 20.24 -7.88
CA ALA A 352 -5.23 19.68 -9.21
C ALA A 352 -3.81 19.97 -9.70
N GLY A 353 -3.31 21.20 -9.46
CA GLY A 353 -1.94 21.59 -9.80
C GLY A 353 -0.83 20.91 -8.98
N HIS A 354 -1.18 20.25 -7.88
CA HIS A 354 -0.25 19.53 -7.00
C HIS A 354 -0.52 18.02 -6.93
N ALA A 355 -1.49 17.50 -7.69
CA ALA A 355 -1.88 16.09 -7.66
C ALA A 355 -0.80 15.13 -8.17
N GLU A 356 0.06 15.60 -9.08
CA GLU A 356 1.22 14.82 -9.59
C GLU A 356 2.42 14.86 -8.63
N ALA A 357 2.44 15.83 -7.71
CA ALA A 357 3.50 16.04 -6.73
C ALA A 357 3.23 15.22 -5.45
N GLU A 358 3.16 13.89 -5.57
CA GLU A 358 3.02 12.96 -4.44
C GLU A 358 4.37 12.34 -4.05
N PRO A 359 5.24 13.06 -3.32
CA PRO A 359 6.57 12.59 -2.96
C PRO A 359 6.44 11.38 -2.02
N ALA A 360 7.05 10.26 -2.40
CA ALA A 360 7.01 9.02 -1.63
C ALA A 360 5.57 8.54 -1.28
N GLY A 361 4.58 8.93 -2.07
CA GLY A 361 3.18 8.53 -1.91
C GLY A 361 2.41 9.20 -0.76
N HIS A 362 3.04 10.16 -0.05
CA HIS A 362 2.35 11.00 0.93
C HIS A 362 1.29 11.85 0.23
N ARG A 363 0.11 11.98 0.85
CA ARG A 363 -1.00 12.76 0.29
C ARG A 363 -1.55 13.74 1.29
N LEU A 364 -1.92 14.91 0.78
CA LEU A 364 -2.77 15.87 1.47
C LEU A 364 -4.18 15.71 0.90
N ARG A 365 -5.12 15.30 1.73
CA ARG A 365 -6.53 15.16 1.33
C ARG A 365 -7.38 16.11 2.13
N TRP A 366 -8.43 16.58 1.47
CA TRP A 366 -9.35 17.54 2.05
C TRP A 366 -10.72 16.93 2.10
N LEU A 367 -11.39 17.12 3.22
CA LEU A 367 -12.70 16.56 3.49
C LEU A 367 -13.71 17.69 3.62
N GLN A 368 -14.88 17.50 3.02
CA GLN A 368 -15.99 18.43 3.10
C GLN A 368 -16.83 18.16 4.36
N PRO A 369 -17.42 19.19 4.98
CA PRO A 369 -18.14 19.06 6.24
C PRO A 369 -19.52 18.38 6.07
N GLU A 370 -19.90 18.03 4.83
CA GLU A 370 -21.18 17.46 4.46
C GLU A 370 -20.96 16.11 3.74
N GLY A 371 -21.95 15.22 3.81
CA GLY A 371 -21.91 13.91 3.13
C GLY A 371 -21.12 12.83 3.86
N ALA A 372 -20.51 11.91 3.10
CA ALA A 372 -19.79 10.76 3.65
C ALA A 372 -18.51 11.17 4.42
N ASP A 373 -17.88 12.26 3.98
CA ASP A 373 -16.63 12.80 4.54
C ASP A 373 -16.79 13.29 5.99
N ALA A 374 -17.96 13.80 6.35
CA ALA A 374 -18.27 14.34 7.67
C ALA A 374 -18.15 13.28 8.81
N ARG A 375 -18.21 11.99 8.47
CA ARG A 375 -18.09 10.88 9.43
C ARG A 375 -16.64 10.49 9.72
N GLN A 376 -15.71 10.97 8.91
CA GLN A 376 -14.30 10.59 9.02
C GLN A 376 -13.55 11.55 9.95
N ALA A 377 -12.72 11.00 10.85
CA ALA A 377 -11.86 11.81 11.70
C ALA A 377 -10.74 12.47 10.88
N VAL A 378 -10.58 13.78 11.04
CA VAL A 378 -9.56 14.60 10.36
C VAL A 378 -8.37 14.86 11.27
N ASP A 379 -7.22 15.13 10.66
CA ASP A 379 -5.98 15.44 11.38
C ASP A 379 -5.94 16.92 11.81
N ALA A 380 -6.46 17.84 11.01
CA ALA A 380 -6.65 19.24 11.39
C ALA A 380 -7.83 19.87 10.64
N VAL A 381 -8.33 21.03 11.10
CA VAL A 381 -9.44 21.76 10.49
C VAL A 381 -8.99 23.15 10.07
N LEU A 382 -9.08 23.45 8.76
CA LEU A 382 -8.91 24.81 8.25
C LEU A 382 -10.26 25.54 8.22
N LEU A 383 -10.23 26.81 8.61
CA LEU A 383 -11.37 27.71 8.59
C LEU A 383 -11.23 28.69 7.42
N GLY A 384 -12.28 28.83 6.63
CA GLY A 384 -12.43 29.93 5.69
C GLY A 384 -13.13 31.14 6.29
N ASP A 385 -13.52 32.07 5.41
CA ASP A 385 -14.08 33.36 5.81
C ASP A 385 -15.62 33.41 5.76
N ALA A 386 -16.27 32.29 5.38
CA ALA A 386 -17.73 32.23 5.34
C ALA A 386 -18.33 32.24 6.76
N PRO A 387 -19.61 32.61 6.94
CA PRO A 387 -20.28 32.49 8.23
C PRO A 387 -20.16 31.07 8.77
N GLN A 388 -19.84 30.98 10.07
CA GLN A 388 -19.45 29.76 10.73
C GLN A 388 -20.55 28.68 10.63
N ARG A 389 -20.25 27.58 9.93
CA ARG A 389 -21.07 26.36 9.98
C ARG A 389 -20.62 25.50 11.16
N GLU A 390 -21.58 24.80 11.78
CA GLU A 390 -21.26 23.84 12.85
C GLU A 390 -20.30 22.77 12.34
N ARG A 391 -19.31 22.42 13.18
CA ARG A 391 -18.32 21.39 12.85
C ARG A 391 -18.95 20.00 13.03
N PRO A 392 -18.72 19.05 12.10
CA PRO A 392 -19.10 17.65 12.31
C PRO A 392 -18.54 17.11 13.62
N ALA A 393 -19.31 16.25 14.29
CA ALA A 393 -18.92 15.65 15.58
C ALA A 393 -17.54 14.98 15.52
N ALA A 394 -17.22 14.30 14.41
CA ALA A 394 -15.94 13.64 14.20
C ALA A 394 -14.72 14.60 14.14
N TRP A 395 -14.95 15.91 13.97
CA TRP A 395 -13.91 16.92 13.75
C TRP A 395 -13.72 17.83 14.97
N GLN A 396 -14.56 17.71 16.00
CA GLN A 396 -14.55 18.63 17.16
C GLN A 396 -13.23 18.63 17.92
N HIS A 397 -12.55 17.47 17.97
CA HIS A 397 -11.27 17.31 18.66
C HIS A 397 -10.05 17.63 17.80
N ALA A 398 -10.22 17.91 16.51
CA ALA A 398 -9.10 18.18 15.63
C ALA A 398 -8.57 19.62 15.82
N PRO A 399 -7.24 19.82 15.86
CA PRO A 399 -6.65 21.14 15.98
C PRO A 399 -7.01 22.02 14.78
N SER A 400 -7.23 23.31 15.04
CA SER A 400 -7.55 24.29 14.00
C SER A 400 -6.50 25.40 14.00
N PRO A 401 -5.52 25.38 13.07
CA PRO A 401 -4.53 26.44 13.00
C PRO A 401 -5.21 27.77 12.66
N ALA A 402 -4.89 28.82 13.41
CA ALA A 402 -5.28 30.19 13.06
C ALA A 402 -4.46 30.66 11.85
N LEU A 403 -4.88 30.27 10.66
CA LEU A 403 -4.21 30.58 9.40
C LEU A 403 -5.23 31.16 8.40
N PRO A 404 -5.39 32.51 8.35
CA PRO A 404 -6.32 33.14 7.43
C PRO A 404 -5.89 32.92 5.99
N TRP A 405 -6.86 32.90 5.07
CA TRP A 405 -6.65 32.57 3.65
C TRP A 405 -5.55 33.42 2.99
N GLU A 406 -5.49 34.71 3.33
CA GLU A 406 -4.52 35.67 2.79
C GLU A 406 -3.08 35.36 3.14
N ARG A 407 -2.85 34.61 4.22
CA ARG A 407 -1.50 34.28 4.71
C ARG A 407 -0.93 32.98 4.12
N TRP A 408 -1.69 32.25 3.32
CA TRP A 408 -1.19 31.01 2.72
C TRP A 408 -1.70 30.72 1.30
N ALA A 409 -2.98 30.91 1.00
CA ALA A 409 -3.57 30.49 -0.27
C ALA A 409 -3.66 31.62 -1.32
N ALA A 410 -3.61 32.89 -0.90
CA ALA A 410 -3.72 34.05 -1.78
C ALA A 410 -2.58 34.17 -2.81
N SER A 411 -1.43 33.56 -2.57
CA SER A 411 -0.31 33.45 -3.52
C SER A 411 0.40 32.12 -3.34
N TRP A 412 0.91 31.56 -4.44
CA TRP A 412 1.68 30.33 -4.38
C TRP A 412 2.95 30.45 -3.51
N VAL A 413 3.51 31.66 -3.39
CA VAL A 413 4.69 31.94 -2.57
C VAL A 413 4.39 31.78 -1.07
N LEU A 414 3.12 31.89 -0.67
CA LEU A 414 2.67 31.76 0.72
C LEU A 414 2.22 30.35 1.08
N GLU A 415 1.99 29.47 0.09
CA GLU A 415 1.52 28.10 0.30
C GLU A 415 2.37 27.28 1.31
N PRO A 416 3.71 27.47 1.41
CA PRO A 416 4.53 26.76 2.41
C PRO A 416 4.11 27.03 3.86
N ALA A 417 3.49 28.19 4.14
CA ALA A 417 3.03 28.57 5.48
C ALA A 417 1.98 27.59 6.03
N LEU A 418 1.20 26.92 5.17
CA LEU A 418 0.28 25.87 5.59
C LEU A 418 1.01 24.75 6.32
N PHE A 419 2.08 24.23 5.70
CA PHE A 419 2.87 23.13 6.26
C PHE A 419 3.64 23.57 7.51
N ASP A 420 4.17 24.80 7.50
CA ASP A 420 4.90 25.38 8.64
C ASP A 420 3.99 25.54 9.87
N ARG A 421 2.68 25.78 9.67
CA ARG A 421 1.69 25.82 10.75
C ARG A 421 1.18 24.45 11.18
N LEU A 422 1.06 23.49 10.27
CA LEU A 422 0.59 22.14 10.58
C LEU A 422 1.64 21.27 11.28
N ALA A 423 2.92 21.43 10.95
CA ALA A 423 4.01 20.63 11.51
C ALA A 423 4.07 20.61 13.06
N PRO A 424 3.97 21.75 13.79
CA PRO A 424 3.96 21.73 15.25
C PRO A 424 2.68 21.13 15.84
N LEU A 425 1.54 21.19 15.12
CA LEU A 425 0.26 20.65 15.58
C LEU A 425 0.15 19.13 15.41
N LEU A 426 0.95 18.56 14.49
CA LEU A 426 0.91 17.15 14.13
C LEU A 426 2.30 16.50 14.29
N PRO A 427 2.80 16.33 15.52
CA PRO A 427 4.17 15.86 15.78
C PRO A 427 4.45 14.49 15.15
N GLY A 428 3.48 13.58 15.15
CA GLY A 428 3.61 12.26 14.52
C GLY A 428 3.69 12.27 12.99
N GLN A 429 3.45 13.41 12.34
CA GLN A 429 3.41 13.56 10.87
C GLN A 429 4.41 14.60 10.34
N GLN A 430 5.29 15.14 11.18
CA GLN A 430 6.24 16.20 10.80
C GLN A 430 7.10 15.84 9.58
N GLY A 431 7.69 14.64 9.57
CA GLY A 431 8.51 14.19 8.45
C GLY A 431 7.73 14.04 7.14
N ALA A 432 6.45 13.66 7.22
CA ALA A 432 5.57 13.60 6.05
C ALA A 432 5.21 15.01 5.55
N LEU A 433 4.86 15.92 6.46
CA LEU A 433 4.54 17.31 6.15
C LEU A 433 5.74 18.06 5.53
N GLN A 434 6.96 17.82 6.00
CA GLN A 434 8.17 18.41 5.42
C GLN A 434 8.42 17.92 3.99
N ARG A 435 8.23 16.62 3.71
CA ARG A 435 8.36 16.07 2.35
C ARG A 435 7.28 16.60 1.41
N LEU A 436 6.04 16.69 1.89
CA LEU A 436 4.95 17.31 1.15
C LEU A 436 5.30 18.77 0.82
N ARG A 437 5.73 19.56 1.82
CA ARG A 437 6.16 20.95 1.64
C ARG A 437 7.25 21.09 0.59
N SER A 438 8.31 20.27 0.63
CA SER A 438 9.42 20.37 -0.32
C SER A 438 8.96 20.09 -1.76
N SER A 439 8.15 19.05 -1.96
CA SER A 439 7.60 18.72 -3.29
C SER A 439 6.65 19.80 -3.79
N TRP A 440 5.86 20.36 -2.89
CA TRP A 440 4.90 21.42 -3.18
C TRP A 440 5.60 22.73 -3.60
N VAL A 441 6.67 23.10 -2.91
CA VAL A 441 7.54 24.22 -3.31
C VAL A 441 8.17 23.94 -4.66
N GLN A 442 8.75 22.75 -4.85
CA GLN A 442 9.40 22.37 -6.10
C GLN A 442 8.45 22.44 -7.31
N ALA A 443 7.22 21.94 -7.17
CA ALA A 443 6.20 22.01 -8.22
C ALA A 443 5.78 23.46 -8.53
N SER A 444 5.70 24.32 -7.51
CA SER A 444 5.38 25.74 -7.70
C SER A 444 6.53 26.51 -8.36
N GLU A 445 7.78 26.26 -7.95
CA GLU A 445 8.97 26.85 -8.58
C GLU A 445 9.14 26.37 -10.03
N ALA A 446 8.86 25.10 -10.32
CA ALA A 446 8.90 24.57 -11.69
C ALA A 446 7.85 25.25 -12.60
N ARG A 447 6.62 25.43 -12.10
CA ARG A 447 5.58 26.20 -12.83
C ARG A 447 6.00 27.67 -13.01
N PHE A 448 6.58 28.30 -11.99
CA PHE A 448 7.08 29.66 -12.12
C PHE A 448 8.19 29.77 -13.17
N ALA A 449 9.13 28.83 -13.21
CA ALA A 449 10.17 28.77 -14.23
C ALA A 449 9.58 28.62 -15.65
N GLN A 450 8.55 27.78 -15.82
CA GLN A 450 7.84 27.65 -17.09
C GLN A 450 7.13 28.95 -17.50
N ALA A 451 6.48 29.65 -16.55
CA ALA A 451 5.87 30.96 -16.81
C ALA A 451 6.92 31.99 -17.26
N LEU A 452 8.07 32.04 -16.59
CA LEU A 452 9.17 32.94 -16.98
C LEU A 452 9.68 32.66 -18.39
N GLN A 453 9.71 31.39 -18.81
CA GLN A 453 10.08 31.02 -20.16
C GLN A 453 9.04 31.52 -21.19
N LEU A 454 7.74 31.34 -20.92
CA LEU A 454 6.66 31.86 -21.77
C LEU A 454 6.73 33.39 -21.92
N LEU A 455 7.01 34.10 -20.82
CA LEU A 455 7.21 35.55 -20.85
C LEU A 455 8.44 35.93 -21.69
N ALA A 456 9.56 35.24 -21.49
CA ALA A 456 10.79 35.50 -22.24
C ALA A 456 10.63 35.24 -23.74
N ASP A 457 9.92 34.18 -24.12
CA ASP A 457 9.60 33.88 -25.52
C ASP A 457 8.67 34.96 -26.12
N HIS A 458 7.58 35.31 -25.42
CA HIS A 458 6.67 36.38 -25.85
C HIS A 458 7.39 37.72 -26.05
N LEU A 459 8.28 38.09 -25.14
CA LEU A 459 8.99 39.37 -25.21
C LEU A 459 10.05 39.40 -26.32
N ARG A 460 10.74 38.30 -26.60
CA ARG A 460 11.66 38.19 -27.74
C ARG A 460 10.93 38.37 -29.07
N GLU A 461 9.76 37.75 -29.19
CA GLU A 461 8.92 37.87 -30.38
C GLU A 461 8.29 39.27 -30.50
N GLY A 462 7.86 39.84 -29.37
CA GLY A 462 7.39 41.22 -29.29
C GLY A 462 8.47 42.22 -29.73
N ALA A 463 9.73 42.01 -29.31
CA ALA A 463 10.85 42.85 -29.72
C ALA A 463 11.13 42.78 -31.23
N ALA A 464 11.01 41.60 -31.84
CA ALA A 464 11.12 41.45 -33.29
C ALA A 464 10.00 42.22 -34.03
N LEU A 465 8.79 42.26 -33.48
CA LEU A 465 7.66 43.01 -34.04
C LEU A 465 7.82 44.53 -33.84
N ALA A 466 8.40 44.96 -32.72
CA ALA A 466 8.65 46.38 -32.43
C ALA A 466 9.59 47.02 -33.47
N GLY A 467 10.52 46.25 -34.04
CA GLY A 467 11.38 46.69 -35.14
C GLY A 467 10.68 46.79 -36.51
N GLN A 468 9.43 46.35 -36.64
CA GLN A 468 8.68 46.29 -37.90
C GLN A 468 7.26 46.88 -37.72
N PRO A 469 7.07 48.20 -37.86
CA PRO A 469 5.80 48.88 -37.54
C PRO A 469 4.58 48.35 -38.30
N ALA A 470 4.74 47.79 -39.50
CA ALA A 470 3.67 47.15 -40.27
C ALA A 470 3.13 45.85 -39.62
N GLN A 471 3.88 45.23 -38.71
CA GLN A 471 3.48 44.00 -38.02
C GLN A 471 3.03 44.23 -36.58
N ALA A 472 3.12 45.47 -36.07
CA ALA A 472 2.75 45.81 -34.70
C ALA A 472 1.27 45.51 -34.39
N GLU A 473 0.37 45.56 -35.38
CA GLU A 473 -1.05 45.18 -35.22
C GLU A 473 -1.27 43.72 -34.78
N ARG A 474 -0.25 42.85 -34.90
CA ARG A 474 -0.30 41.44 -34.46
C ARG A 474 -0.02 41.26 -32.96
N TYR A 475 0.47 42.28 -32.27
CA TYR A 475 0.83 42.20 -30.85
C TYR A 475 -0.37 41.89 -29.92
N PRO A 476 -1.58 42.46 -30.09
CA PRO A 476 -2.73 42.11 -29.25
C PRO A 476 -3.10 40.63 -29.31
N ALA A 477 -3.00 40.00 -30.48
CA ALA A 477 -3.24 38.57 -30.65
C ALA A 477 -2.17 37.73 -29.93
N ARG A 478 -0.90 38.14 -29.98
CA ARG A 478 0.19 37.52 -29.21
C ARG A 478 -0.02 37.63 -27.70
N LEU A 479 -0.53 38.77 -27.25
CA LEU A 479 -0.80 39.01 -25.84
C LEU A 479 -1.94 38.13 -25.33
N GLN A 480 -2.97 37.90 -26.17
CA GLN A 480 -4.02 36.91 -25.91
C GLN A 480 -3.47 35.48 -25.86
N GLN A 481 -2.54 35.11 -26.75
CA GLN A 481 -1.88 33.81 -26.73
C GLN A 481 -1.08 33.59 -25.43
N LEU A 482 -0.33 34.62 -24.98
CA LEU A 482 0.38 34.56 -23.70
C LEU A 482 -0.60 34.36 -22.53
N ALA A 483 -1.70 35.13 -22.50
CA ALA A 483 -2.72 35.01 -21.46
C ALA A 483 -3.34 33.60 -21.43
N ALA A 484 -3.63 33.01 -22.60
CA ALA A 484 -4.15 31.65 -22.70
C ALA A 484 -3.12 30.59 -22.23
N ALA A 485 -1.85 30.76 -22.58
CA ALA A 485 -0.77 29.87 -22.16
C ALA A 485 -0.55 29.92 -20.63
N LEU A 486 -0.58 31.11 -20.04
CA LEU A 486 -0.49 31.30 -18.58
C LEU A 486 -1.70 30.72 -17.84
N ALA A 487 -2.92 30.93 -18.37
CA ALA A 487 -4.13 30.33 -17.82
C ALA A 487 -4.04 28.79 -17.82
N ALA A 488 -3.63 28.20 -18.94
CA ALA A 488 -3.44 26.74 -19.06
C ALA A 488 -2.39 26.21 -18.08
N LEU A 489 -1.26 26.93 -17.91
CA LEU A 489 -0.20 26.56 -16.96
C LEU A 489 -0.67 26.55 -15.50
N HIS A 490 -1.60 27.44 -15.14
CA HIS A 490 -2.17 27.52 -13.79
C HIS A 490 -3.44 26.67 -13.61
N GLY A 491 -3.85 25.89 -14.63
CA GLY A 491 -5.01 24.99 -14.55
C GLY A 491 -6.35 25.71 -14.71
N HIS A 492 -6.35 26.91 -15.27
CA HIS A 492 -7.56 27.62 -15.69
C HIS A 492 -7.82 27.28 -17.17
N GLY A 493 -9.03 26.80 -17.50
CA GLY A 493 -9.38 26.38 -18.87
C GLY A 493 -9.13 27.46 -19.94
N PRO A 494 -9.10 27.10 -21.24
CA PRO A 494 -8.72 28.04 -22.30
C PRO A 494 -9.67 29.25 -22.33
N ALA A 495 -9.09 30.45 -22.35
CA ALA A 495 -9.83 31.67 -22.63
C ALA A 495 -10.38 31.58 -24.06
N ALA A 496 -11.70 31.52 -24.22
CA ALA A 496 -12.32 31.53 -25.55
C ALA A 496 -11.98 32.85 -26.28
N PRO A 497 -11.77 32.82 -27.61
CA PRO A 497 -11.49 34.02 -28.38
C PRO A 497 -12.67 35.00 -28.28
N PRO A 498 -12.42 36.33 -28.26
CA PRO A 498 -13.51 37.30 -28.25
C PRO A 498 -14.36 37.17 -29.53
N PRO A 499 -15.68 37.42 -29.47
CA PRO A 499 -16.48 37.56 -30.68
C PRO A 499 -15.97 38.77 -31.49
N GLY A 500 -16.08 38.67 -32.81
CA GLY A 500 -15.70 39.72 -33.78
C GLY A 500 -16.46 41.04 -33.60
N PRO A 501 -16.23 42.04 -34.49
CA PRO A 501 -16.73 43.41 -34.32
C PRO A 501 -18.27 43.45 -34.17
N PRO A 502 -18.80 44.48 -33.47
CA PRO A 502 -20.15 44.43 -32.93
C PRO A 502 -21.20 44.39 -34.04
N ALA A 503 -22.06 43.38 -34.01
CA ALA A 503 -23.39 43.51 -34.58
C ALA A 503 -24.23 44.39 -33.65
N THR A 504 -24.91 45.39 -34.23
CA THR A 504 -25.76 46.37 -33.56
C THR A 504 -26.77 45.68 -32.63
N PRO A 505 -26.92 46.06 -31.35
CA PRO A 505 -27.83 45.36 -30.45
C PRO A 505 -29.28 45.73 -30.77
N ALA A 506 -30.12 44.71 -30.96
CA ALA A 506 -31.57 44.85 -30.81
C ALA A 506 -31.87 45.16 -29.33
N ARG A 507 -32.65 46.22 -29.09
CA ARG A 507 -33.12 46.62 -27.76
C ARG A 507 -33.95 45.51 -27.12
N GLY A 508 -33.48 45.00 -25.98
CA GLY A 508 -34.28 44.23 -25.03
C GLY A 508 -34.11 44.84 -23.65
N GLU A 509 -35.17 45.42 -23.13
CA GLU A 509 -35.25 46.04 -21.81
C GLU A 509 -35.25 44.97 -20.71
N GLY A 510 -34.44 45.18 -19.67
CA GLY A 510 -34.30 44.23 -18.56
C GLY A 510 -33.25 44.69 -17.56
N SER A 511 -33.57 45.76 -16.83
CA SER A 511 -32.71 46.39 -15.83
C SER A 511 -32.35 45.47 -14.65
N ARG A 512 -31.06 45.20 -14.47
CA ARG A 512 -30.44 44.99 -13.15
C ARG A 512 -29.14 45.78 -13.08
N ARG A 513 -29.18 46.91 -12.34
CA ARG A 513 -28.03 47.74 -12.00
C ARG A 513 -27.02 46.89 -11.20
N TRP A 514 -25.91 46.55 -11.85
CA TRP A 514 -24.68 46.10 -11.19
C TRP A 514 -23.67 47.23 -11.25
N SER A 515 -22.95 47.43 -10.14
CA SER A 515 -22.07 48.56 -9.86
C SER A 515 -21.00 48.76 -10.94
N GLU A 516 -21.08 49.90 -11.63
CA GLU A 516 -20.13 50.42 -12.63
C GLU A 516 -18.70 50.70 -12.08
N GLY A 517 -18.44 50.42 -10.79
CA GLY A 517 -17.16 50.72 -10.12
C GLY A 517 -16.01 49.77 -10.45
N ALA A 518 -16.28 48.48 -10.67
CA ALA A 518 -15.27 47.47 -11.06
C ALA A 518 -14.69 47.71 -12.47
N PHE A 519 -15.40 48.52 -13.27
CA PHE A 519 -15.19 48.65 -14.71
C PHE A 519 -13.98 49.52 -15.11
N VAL A 520 -13.39 50.26 -14.17
CA VAL A 520 -12.50 51.39 -14.48
C VAL A 520 -11.10 51.26 -13.86
N ALA A 521 -10.88 50.35 -12.91
CA ALA A 521 -9.67 50.40 -12.06
C ALA A 521 -8.36 49.97 -12.77
N LEU A 522 -8.42 49.23 -13.88
CA LEU A 522 -7.24 48.77 -14.62
C LEU A 522 -6.97 49.52 -15.93
N GLY A 523 -7.79 50.49 -16.31
CA GLY A 523 -7.48 51.38 -17.43
C GLY A 523 -8.59 52.39 -17.68
N SER A 524 -8.25 53.67 -17.59
CA SER A 524 -9.14 54.81 -17.86
C SER A 524 -9.38 55.05 -19.36
N SER A 525 -9.13 54.04 -20.21
CA SER A 525 -9.31 54.14 -21.66
C SER A 525 -10.46 53.27 -22.13
N ALA A 526 -11.19 53.71 -23.17
CA ALA A 526 -12.33 52.99 -23.73
C ALA A 526 -12.01 51.53 -24.12
N GLY A 527 -10.74 51.24 -24.47
CA GLY A 527 -10.30 49.88 -24.78
C GLY A 527 -10.19 48.95 -23.56
N ALA A 528 -9.79 49.48 -22.41
CA ALA A 528 -9.72 48.71 -21.16
C ALA A 528 -11.12 48.29 -20.70
N ALA A 529 -12.10 49.21 -20.75
CA ALA A 529 -13.50 48.90 -20.47
C ALA A 529 -14.07 47.88 -21.46
N ALA A 530 -13.81 48.01 -22.77
CA ALA A 530 -14.26 47.01 -23.75
C ALA A 530 -13.64 45.63 -23.50
N GLY A 531 -12.34 45.57 -23.18
CA GLY A 531 -11.65 44.34 -22.81
C GLY A 531 -12.17 43.71 -21.51
N ALA A 532 -12.46 44.53 -20.49
CA ALA A 532 -13.07 44.10 -19.24
C ALA A 532 -14.49 43.54 -19.47
N LYS A 533 -15.30 44.13 -20.36
CA LYS A 533 -16.61 43.56 -20.76
C LYS A 533 -16.47 42.19 -21.39
N ALA A 534 -15.54 42.03 -22.34
CA ALA A 534 -15.29 40.73 -22.96
C ALA A 534 -14.82 39.70 -21.93
N GLY A 535 -13.96 40.12 -21.00
CA GLY A 535 -13.52 39.32 -19.86
C GLY A 535 -14.66 38.89 -18.93
N ALA A 536 -15.57 39.80 -18.58
CA ALA A 536 -16.73 39.52 -17.74
C ALA A 536 -17.73 38.55 -18.42
N LEU A 537 -17.87 38.62 -19.74
CA LEU A 537 -18.69 37.68 -20.50
C LEU A 537 -18.09 36.27 -20.52
N LEU A 538 -16.76 36.15 -20.59
CA LEU A 538 -16.07 34.87 -20.39
C LEU A 538 -16.30 34.35 -18.97
N ASP A 539 -16.26 35.25 -17.98
CA ASP A 539 -16.51 34.89 -16.59
C ASP A 539 -17.93 34.32 -16.40
N LEU A 540 -18.93 34.92 -17.06
CA LEU A 540 -20.32 34.44 -17.05
C LEU A 540 -20.53 33.16 -17.86
N GLY A 541 -19.89 33.02 -19.02
CA GLY A 541 -20.00 31.85 -19.90
C GLY A 541 -19.41 30.58 -19.29
N LEU A 542 -18.47 30.73 -18.35
CA LEU A 542 -17.95 29.64 -17.52
C LEU A 542 -18.74 29.49 -16.21
N GLY A 543 -19.95 30.04 -16.09
CA GLY A 543 -20.79 29.90 -14.89
C GLY A 543 -20.32 30.73 -13.69
N GLY A 544 -19.56 31.81 -13.91
CA GLY A 544 -19.01 32.66 -12.86
C GLY A 544 -17.72 32.13 -12.23
N LEU A 545 -17.17 31.01 -12.72
CA LEU A 545 -16.08 30.25 -12.09
C LEU A 545 -14.73 30.99 -12.02
N THR A 546 -14.54 32.00 -12.86
CA THR A 546 -13.31 32.81 -12.91
C THR A 546 -13.38 34.07 -12.04
N LEU A 547 -14.53 34.37 -11.41
CA LEU A 547 -14.71 35.36 -10.34
C LEU A 547 -14.02 36.71 -10.61
N GLY A 548 -14.22 37.30 -11.80
CA GLY A 548 -13.66 38.60 -12.17
C GLY A 548 -12.23 38.57 -12.69
N ALA A 549 -11.55 37.41 -12.72
CA ALA A 549 -10.20 37.31 -13.26
C ALA A 549 -10.17 37.45 -14.79
N GLY A 550 -11.16 36.94 -15.51
CA GLY A 550 -11.30 37.19 -16.94
C GLY A 550 -11.55 38.67 -17.21
N THR A 551 -12.30 39.35 -16.33
CA THR A 551 -12.46 40.82 -16.36
C THR A 551 -11.12 41.56 -16.20
N ALA A 552 -10.26 41.15 -15.25
CA ALA A 552 -8.95 41.77 -15.03
C ALA A 552 -7.97 41.52 -16.20
N VAL A 553 -7.86 40.26 -16.64
CA VAL A 553 -7.02 39.88 -17.80
C VAL A 553 -7.54 40.55 -19.07
N GLY A 554 -8.85 40.54 -19.31
CA GLY A 554 -9.51 41.22 -20.42
C GLY A 554 -9.28 42.73 -20.39
N GLY A 555 -9.35 43.35 -19.21
CA GLY A 555 -9.03 44.76 -19.02
C GLY A 555 -7.59 45.11 -19.39
N LEU A 556 -6.61 44.29 -18.98
CA LEU A 556 -5.21 44.43 -19.36
C LEU A 556 -5.03 44.29 -20.88
N LEU A 557 -5.61 43.25 -21.50
CA LEU A 557 -5.55 43.01 -22.94
C LEU A 557 -6.16 44.18 -23.74
N GLY A 558 -7.32 44.68 -23.31
CA GLY A 558 -8.00 45.81 -23.94
C GLY A 558 -7.26 47.15 -23.78
N ALA A 559 -6.65 47.37 -22.61
CA ALA A 559 -5.81 48.53 -22.35
C ALA A 559 -4.57 48.54 -23.26
N SER A 560 -3.89 47.40 -23.40
CA SER A 560 -2.71 47.26 -24.27
C SER A 560 -3.04 47.48 -25.74
N ALA A 561 -4.16 46.93 -26.23
CA ALA A 561 -4.57 47.13 -27.62
C ALA A 561 -4.87 48.61 -27.94
N ALA A 562 -5.51 49.32 -27.01
CA ALA A 562 -5.78 50.75 -27.16
C ALA A 562 -4.51 51.60 -27.06
N TRP A 563 -3.62 51.27 -26.12
CA TRP A 563 -2.34 51.95 -25.97
C TRP A 563 -1.47 51.77 -27.22
N LEU A 564 -1.34 50.54 -27.73
CA LEU A 564 -0.55 50.24 -28.91
C LEU A 564 -1.03 51.01 -30.15
N ARG A 565 -2.35 51.08 -30.35
CA ARG A 565 -2.94 51.86 -31.45
C ARG A 565 -2.55 53.34 -31.35
N ARG A 566 -2.53 53.90 -30.14
CA ARG A 566 -2.12 55.28 -29.88
C ARG A 566 -0.61 55.49 -30.04
N ALA A 567 0.21 54.52 -29.63
CA ALA A 567 1.66 54.54 -29.77
C ALA A 567 2.09 54.57 -31.25
N LEU A 568 1.43 53.75 -32.08
CA LEU A 568 1.64 53.72 -33.53
C LEU A 568 1.22 55.03 -34.20
N GLN A 569 0.10 55.63 -33.79
CA GLN A 569 -0.34 56.93 -34.28
C GLN A 569 0.64 58.06 -33.94
N LYS A 570 1.26 58.01 -32.75
CA LYS A 570 2.18 59.03 -32.26
C LYS A 570 3.64 58.84 -32.68
N ARG A 571 3.97 57.77 -33.43
CA ARG A 571 5.36 57.40 -33.79
C ARG A 571 6.31 57.40 -32.57
N GLN A 572 5.89 56.77 -31.47
CA GLN A 572 6.75 56.63 -30.28
C GLN A 572 8.04 55.84 -30.58
N HIS A 573 9.08 56.09 -29.78
CA HIS A 573 10.37 55.38 -29.88
C HIS A 573 10.23 53.89 -29.56
N SER A 574 11.05 53.05 -30.19
CA SER A 574 11.05 51.58 -30.02
C SER A 574 11.22 51.14 -28.55
N ASP A 575 11.99 51.90 -27.78
CA ASP A 575 12.35 51.55 -26.41
C ASP A 575 11.17 51.74 -25.44
N GLU A 576 10.37 52.80 -25.61
CA GLU A 576 9.13 53.00 -24.84
C GLU A 576 8.11 51.87 -25.11
N LEU A 577 8.07 51.37 -26.35
CA LEU A 577 7.21 50.27 -26.75
C LEU A 577 7.67 48.94 -26.14
N LEU A 578 8.98 48.65 -26.17
CA LEU A 578 9.57 47.49 -25.49
C LEU A 578 9.29 47.52 -23.98
N GLN A 579 9.44 48.68 -23.34
CA GLN A 579 9.20 48.82 -21.90
C GLN A 579 7.74 48.51 -21.55
N HIS A 580 6.80 49.07 -22.31
CA HIS A 580 5.38 48.79 -22.10
C HIS A 580 5.05 47.31 -22.29
N MET A 581 5.64 46.64 -23.28
CA MET A 581 5.43 45.20 -23.49
C MET A 581 5.93 44.35 -22.30
N VAL A 582 7.09 44.71 -21.71
CA VAL A 582 7.62 44.05 -20.51
C VAL A 582 6.68 44.25 -19.32
N GLU A 583 6.25 45.49 -19.06
CA GLU A 583 5.32 45.81 -17.97
C GLU A 583 4.01 45.04 -18.10
N MET A 584 3.44 44.99 -19.32
CA MET A 584 2.19 44.28 -19.58
C MET A 584 2.32 42.76 -19.43
N ALA A 585 3.41 42.16 -19.91
CA ALA A 585 3.67 40.73 -19.73
C ALA A 585 3.81 40.37 -18.24
N CYS A 586 4.50 41.20 -17.47
CA CYS A 586 4.64 41.03 -16.02
C CYS A 586 3.30 41.14 -15.29
N LEU A 587 2.46 42.13 -15.65
CA LEU A 587 1.13 42.30 -15.06
C LEU A 587 0.18 41.14 -15.40
N LEU A 588 0.25 40.60 -16.63
CA LEU A 588 -0.52 39.43 -17.03
C LEU A 588 -0.14 38.18 -16.23
N TYR A 589 1.15 38.00 -15.96
CA TYR A 589 1.60 36.91 -15.08
C TYR A 589 1.08 37.09 -13.64
N LEU A 590 1.17 38.28 -13.05
CA LEU A 590 0.64 38.53 -11.70
C LEU A 590 -0.86 38.27 -11.63
N ALA A 591 -1.63 38.76 -12.61
CA ALA A 591 -3.06 38.50 -12.69
C ALA A 591 -3.37 37.00 -12.79
N SER A 592 -2.62 36.26 -13.60
CA SER A 592 -2.77 34.81 -13.79
C SER A 592 -2.37 34.02 -12.53
N ALA A 593 -1.30 34.41 -11.85
CA ALA A 593 -0.80 33.73 -10.66
C ALA A 593 -1.74 33.88 -9.45
N HIS A 594 -2.50 34.98 -9.38
CA HIS A 594 -3.50 35.25 -8.34
C HIS A 594 -4.94 34.89 -8.75
N GLN A 595 -5.14 34.40 -9.97
CA GLN A 595 -6.46 34.08 -10.52
C GLN A 595 -7.20 33.06 -9.64
N GLY A 596 -8.46 33.38 -9.29
CA GLY A 596 -9.31 32.56 -8.42
C GLY A 596 -8.94 32.60 -6.93
N ARG A 597 -7.71 32.97 -6.57
CA ARG A 597 -7.19 32.93 -5.19
C ARG A 597 -7.62 34.12 -4.33
N MET A 598 -8.02 35.24 -4.93
CA MET A 598 -8.32 36.49 -4.22
C MET A 598 -9.69 37.03 -4.61
N ALA A 599 -10.44 37.59 -3.65
CA ALA A 599 -11.75 38.17 -3.94
C ALA A 599 -11.64 39.33 -4.95
N PRO A 600 -12.63 39.57 -5.82
CA PRO A 600 -12.60 40.65 -6.81
C PRO A 600 -12.25 42.02 -6.19
N ALA A 601 -12.88 42.34 -5.05
CA ALA A 601 -12.62 43.58 -4.31
C ALA A 601 -11.21 43.67 -3.69
N GLN A 602 -10.54 42.54 -3.45
CA GLN A 602 -9.14 42.53 -3.04
C GLN A 602 -8.22 42.73 -4.25
N ALA A 603 -8.51 42.08 -5.38
CA ALA A 603 -7.76 42.25 -6.62
C ALA A 603 -7.82 43.70 -7.14
N GLU A 604 -8.98 44.35 -7.07
CA GLU A 604 -9.15 45.76 -7.43
C GLU A 604 -8.28 46.70 -6.59
N ARG A 605 -8.15 46.45 -5.29
CA ARG A 605 -7.31 47.25 -4.39
C ARG A 605 -5.81 47.06 -4.65
N LEU A 606 -5.41 45.85 -5.06
CA LEU A 606 -4.00 45.52 -5.30
C LEU A 606 -3.53 45.88 -6.72
N ALA A 607 -4.44 45.99 -7.68
CA ALA A 607 -4.11 46.31 -9.07
C ALA A 607 -3.24 47.58 -9.27
N PRO A 608 -3.54 48.73 -8.63
CA PRO A 608 -2.69 49.92 -8.73
C PRO A 608 -1.29 49.70 -8.14
N ARG A 609 -1.22 48.95 -7.02
CA ARG A 609 0.02 48.60 -6.35
C ARG A 609 0.87 47.68 -7.23
N TRP A 610 0.30 46.64 -7.83
CA TRP A 610 0.99 45.77 -8.77
C TRP A 610 1.56 46.55 -9.96
N ARG A 611 0.78 47.49 -10.51
CA ARG A 611 1.26 48.37 -11.58
C ARG A 611 2.44 49.22 -11.14
N ALA A 612 2.34 49.89 -9.99
CA ALA A 612 3.43 50.72 -9.45
C ALA A 612 4.70 49.88 -9.18
N GLU A 613 4.55 48.71 -8.56
CA GLU A 613 5.68 47.81 -8.26
C GLU A 613 6.32 47.24 -9.54
N VAL A 614 5.52 46.86 -10.55
CA VAL A 614 6.03 46.38 -11.83
C VAL A 614 6.76 47.50 -12.58
N THR A 615 6.15 48.68 -12.73
CA THR A 615 6.80 49.82 -13.41
C THR A 615 8.10 50.21 -12.71
N GLY A 616 8.10 50.30 -11.37
CA GLY A 616 9.32 50.58 -10.61
C GLY A 616 10.40 49.51 -10.77
N ALA A 617 10.02 48.24 -10.73
CA ALA A 617 10.97 47.13 -10.86
C ALA A 617 11.50 46.97 -12.29
N VAL A 618 10.68 47.21 -13.32
CA VAL A 618 11.11 47.24 -14.74
C VAL A 618 12.06 48.41 -14.97
N ALA A 619 11.74 49.61 -14.48
CA ALA A 619 12.62 50.77 -14.61
C ALA A 619 14.00 50.53 -13.98
N ALA A 620 14.05 49.91 -12.80
CA ALA A 620 15.31 49.58 -12.11
C ALA A 620 16.20 48.59 -12.88
N HIS A 621 15.60 47.68 -13.66
CA HIS A 621 16.33 46.66 -14.44
C HIS A 621 16.38 46.96 -15.94
N TRP A 622 15.91 48.14 -16.35
CA TRP A 622 15.70 48.49 -17.76
C TRP A 622 16.95 48.36 -18.64
N PRO A 623 18.15 48.83 -18.22
CA PRO A 623 19.35 48.71 -19.05
C PRO A 623 19.69 47.25 -19.41
N ALA A 624 19.55 46.33 -18.46
CA ALA A 624 19.82 44.91 -18.67
C ALA A 624 18.73 44.23 -19.52
N LEU A 625 17.46 44.58 -19.27
CA LEU A 625 16.32 44.07 -20.04
C LEU A 625 16.38 44.52 -21.50
N LEU A 626 16.67 45.80 -21.74
CA LEU A 626 16.80 46.37 -23.08
C LEU A 626 17.95 45.70 -23.86
N ALA A 627 19.11 45.52 -23.22
CA ALA A 627 20.24 44.81 -23.82
C ALA A 627 19.88 43.36 -24.20
N ALA A 628 19.16 42.65 -23.32
CA ALA A 628 18.69 41.28 -23.59
C ALA A 628 17.66 41.22 -24.74
N LEU A 629 16.77 42.21 -24.85
CA LEU A 629 15.77 42.30 -25.91
C LEU A 629 16.38 42.65 -27.28
N GLN A 630 17.40 43.51 -27.29
CA GLN A 630 18.09 43.96 -28.51
C GLN A 630 19.08 42.92 -29.06
N ALA A 631 19.58 42.01 -28.23
CA ALA A 631 20.55 41.00 -28.65
C ALA A 631 20.04 40.06 -29.76
N GLY A 632 18.72 39.91 -29.96
CA GLY A 632 18.13 39.12 -31.05
C GLY A 632 18.49 37.61 -31.04
N PRO A 633 17.79 36.77 -31.82
CA PRO A 633 17.99 35.32 -31.81
C PRO A 633 19.35 34.88 -32.40
N ARG A 634 20.00 35.71 -33.24
CA ARG A 634 21.29 35.38 -33.89
C ARG A 634 22.52 35.65 -33.00
N ALA A 635 22.49 36.61 -32.08
CA ALA A 635 23.60 36.82 -31.14
C ALA A 635 23.58 35.83 -29.97
N ALA A 636 22.39 35.34 -29.60
CA ALA A 636 22.22 34.31 -28.55
C ALA A 636 22.82 32.94 -28.93
N GLN A 637 22.97 32.64 -30.23
CA GLN A 637 23.68 31.44 -30.72
C GLN A 637 25.19 31.65 -30.89
N ALA A 638 25.65 32.90 -31.04
CA ALA A 638 27.06 33.25 -31.25
C ALA A 638 27.81 33.62 -29.95
N ALA A 639 27.10 33.96 -28.88
CA ALA A 639 27.66 34.31 -27.58
C ALA A 639 26.90 33.59 -26.44
N PRO A 640 27.49 32.57 -25.78
CA PRO A 640 26.88 31.86 -24.64
C PRO A 640 26.61 32.73 -23.40
N HIS A 641 27.07 33.99 -23.42
CA HIS A 641 27.02 34.95 -22.32
C HIS A 641 26.00 36.08 -22.51
N ALA A 642 25.18 36.06 -23.57
CA ALA A 642 24.08 37.02 -23.69
C ALA A 642 23.08 36.79 -22.54
N PRO A 643 22.66 37.85 -21.82
CA PRO A 643 21.78 37.69 -20.66
C PRO A 643 20.43 37.14 -21.12
N ALA A 644 20.09 35.92 -20.69
CA ALA A 644 18.78 35.36 -20.97
C ALA A 644 17.69 36.21 -20.27
N LEU A 645 16.56 36.42 -20.94
CA LEU A 645 15.46 37.23 -20.38
C LEU A 645 14.86 36.61 -19.11
N ALA A 646 14.71 35.28 -19.08
CA ALA A 646 14.11 34.56 -17.95
C ALA A 646 14.82 34.82 -16.59
N PRO A 647 16.16 34.70 -16.46
CA PRO A 647 16.85 35.00 -15.21
C PRO A 647 16.82 36.48 -14.80
N LEU A 648 16.58 37.42 -15.72
CA LEU A 648 16.37 38.84 -15.39
C LEU A 648 14.95 39.09 -14.86
N LEU A 649 13.95 38.43 -15.44
CA LEU A 649 12.54 38.54 -15.01
C LEU A 649 12.29 37.83 -13.67
N GLN A 650 13.05 36.79 -13.36
CA GLN A 650 12.88 35.99 -12.15
C GLN A 650 12.95 36.82 -10.85
N PRO A 651 14.03 37.55 -10.52
CA PRO A 651 14.12 38.32 -9.29
C PRO A 651 13.11 39.48 -9.27
N LEU A 652 12.79 40.07 -10.43
CA LEU A 652 11.79 41.12 -10.58
C LEU A 652 10.41 40.63 -10.12
N LEU A 653 9.90 39.58 -10.77
CA LEU A 653 8.56 39.05 -10.49
C LEU A 653 8.49 38.38 -9.11
N ARG A 654 9.55 37.70 -8.68
CA ARG A 654 9.63 37.12 -7.32
C ARG A 654 9.53 38.20 -6.25
N GLY A 655 10.24 39.32 -6.42
CA GLY A 655 10.19 40.44 -5.49
C GLY A 655 8.80 41.07 -5.41
N VAL A 656 8.13 41.27 -6.56
CA VAL A 656 6.76 41.80 -6.60
C VAL A 656 5.77 40.84 -5.95
N LEU A 657 5.84 39.53 -6.23
CA LEU A 657 4.98 38.51 -5.61
C LEU A 657 5.13 38.43 -4.09
N GLN A 658 6.32 38.69 -3.55
CA GLN A 658 6.58 38.65 -2.11
C GLN A 658 6.05 39.91 -1.41
N ARG A 659 6.14 41.07 -2.05
CA ARG A 659 5.67 42.35 -1.48
C ARG A 659 4.18 42.57 -1.67
N SER A 660 3.59 42.03 -2.73
CA SER A 660 2.20 42.26 -3.12
C SER A 660 1.16 41.97 -2.03
N LEU A 661 1.49 41.08 -1.08
CA LEU A 661 0.61 40.66 0.02
C LEU A 661 1.13 41.06 1.40
N SER A 662 2.26 41.76 1.49
CA SER A 662 2.74 42.30 2.77
C SER A 662 1.82 43.45 3.21
N PRO A 663 1.32 43.42 4.46
CA PRO A 663 0.62 44.58 5.02
C PRO A 663 1.57 45.76 4.99
N GLU A 664 1.06 46.95 4.67
CA GLU A 664 1.86 48.17 4.69
C GLU A 664 2.58 48.27 6.02
N GLY A 665 3.89 48.56 5.98
CA GLY A 665 4.62 48.93 7.18
C GLY A 665 3.86 50.06 7.84
N GLY A 666 3.54 49.89 9.12
CA GLY A 666 3.07 50.99 9.94
C GLY A 666 4.04 52.14 9.76
N GLY A 667 3.56 53.20 9.12
CA GLY A 667 4.18 54.50 9.24
C GLY A 667 4.36 54.76 10.73
N GLN A 668 5.58 55.13 11.09
CA GLN A 668 5.83 55.87 12.32
C GLN A 668 4.93 57.11 12.29
N ASP A 669 3.72 57.01 12.84
CA ASP A 669 3.04 58.17 13.37
C ASP A 669 3.63 58.40 14.76
N GLY A 670 4.30 59.55 14.89
CA GLY A 670 5.05 59.94 16.07
C GLY A 670 4.17 60.30 17.26
N SER A 671 4.88 60.49 18.38
CA SER A 671 4.46 60.80 19.76
C SER A 671 3.99 59.61 20.60
#